data_AF-A0A8H3A421-F1
#
_entry.id   AF-A0A8H3A421-F1
#
_cell.length_a   1.000
_cell.length_b   1.000
_cell.length_c   1.000
_cell.angle_alpha   90.00
_cell.angle_beta   90.00
_cell.angle_gamma   90.00
#
_symmetry.space_group_name_H-M   'P 1'
#
loop_
_entity.id
_entity.type
_entity.pdbx_description
1 polymer ?
#
loop_
_entity_poly.entity_id
_entity_poly.type
_entity_poly.pdbx_seq_one_letter_code
_entity_poly.pdbx_strand_id
1 'polypeptide(L)'
;TPTATAFTIRALHAGRTGAEAARKKSIGLASSFGIAFCFKVAAGYLPGVIWDWHIGWTFYRLGWTNMIELDNFGWWPEFTPAFFGAGMLSGMNASWSFFGGFVLAWGIIAPSLIATGGAVGRQRSPDEFPEVWSYQAMSFKTLEDYIHSPSPRYWLLWPGVLIMLIYSFAEMFMSSRAAFKSFGKLGPAIVNSIRRFRVRGDPNTIHHEDDNDPTRPEDRVPAWAWGSGLVLSLIMSCALLATQFSLNVGEVILALVLGFIFSFIGVQSSGYTDINPVSTVAKASQLIFGGVTKGTGAGLKPAQEINLVAGIIAAGSAAQACDMTGDLKTGHLLRAKPKNQFVAQVTGSIVSVFLGVGLFVLFTKASPCILYPPEDGICSYGAPSVAAWQAVATAVTADKLPIPPSSGYTAIGLSVTAVVTVVVKHLWIPRKYWDYVPNWNAIGLAFVVPQTYYGTAMAAGATFNYLWERRNPRNFDMYMFPISAGMLAGEGLGGVLLALLSVAGVGADGEKYGTSVGCTNSQRSRTMADSSSVSRTSSEHTRQASTVGPSADLVQVEKAETHHAGLGQEPVKGEQSWEVFLDSTDDPKHRKTVRKWLIVFVLSTSSTCVTCASSVAAMARPGVQKEFGVSSPVAILGISLFVEGLGIGPLLLGPLSEFFGRRHIYWVSFLFFVLLNFPVAFAPNIVVYLVFRFLTGFSGAAFLSVAGGSVADLFANDKVASPMALYTISPFIGPVLGPAFSGFINQHTSWRWTFYTMIIWATVQLVELYLFVPETYEPVLRVKKARK
;
A
#
# COMPACT_ATOMS: atom_id res chain seq x y z
N THR A 1 -3.37 11.79 -2.26
CA THR A 1 -3.63 12.04 -3.69
C THR A 1 -2.36 12.54 -4.37
N PRO A 2 -2.18 12.33 -5.69
CA PRO A 2 -1.04 12.82 -6.48
C PRO A 2 -0.70 14.30 -6.24
N THR A 3 -1.74 15.13 -6.19
CA THR A 3 -1.61 16.57 -5.94
C THR A 3 -1.06 16.88 -4.55
N ALA A 4 -1.58 16.23 -3.50
CA ALA A 4 -1.07 16.39 -2.14
C ALA A 4 0.40 15.94 -2.01
N THR A 5 0.78 14.85 -2.70
CA THR A 5 2.17 14.38 -2.77
C THR A 5 3.07 15.42 -3.43
N ALA A 6 2.66 15.96 -4.58
CA ALA A 6 3.42 17.00 -5.28
C ALA A 6 3.59 18.27 -4.44
N PHE A 7 2.53 18.75 -3.79
CA PHE A 7 2.61 19.91 -2.89
C PHE A 7 3.49 19.64 -1.67
N THR A 8 3.43 18.43 -1.12
CA THR A 8 4.31 18.02 -0.02
C THR A 8 5.77 18.07 -0.47
N ILE A 9 6.11 17.47 -1.61
CA ILE A 9 7.47 17.48 -2.16
C ILE A 9 7.93 18.91 -2.47
N ARG A 10 7.08 19.76 -3.07
CA ARG A 10 7.41 21.18 -3.28
C ARG A 10 7.66 21.91 -1.96
N ALA A 11 6.87 21.65 -0.93
CA ALA A 11 7.07 22.21 0.40
C ALA A 11 8.38 21.73 1.04
N LEU A 12 8.81 20.48 0.80
CA LEU A 12 10.12 19.97 1.22
C LEU A 12 11.27 20.80 0.60
N HIS A 13 11.10 21.27 -0.64
CA HIS A 13 12.11 22.03 -1.37
C HIS A 13 11.95 23.56 -1.31
N ALA A 14 10.94 24.08 -0.62
CA ALA A 14 10.62 25.51 -0.59
C ALA A 14 11.45 26.30 0.45
N GLY A 15 12.74 26.54 0.20
CA GLY A 15 13.56 27.46 0.99
C GLY A 15 13.58 27.18 2.52
N ARG A 16 13.96 28.19 3.31
CA ARG A 16 14.21 28.04 4.76
C ARG A 16 12.92 27.79 5.58
N THR A 17 11.80 28.36 5.16
CA THR A 17 10.48 28.16 5.79
C THR A 17 9.84 26.83 5.39
N GLY A 18 10.05 26.37 4.15
CA GLY A 18 9.63 25.05 3.69
C GLY A 18 10.40 23.92 4.37
N ALA A 19 11.70 24.08 4.60
CA ALA A 19 12.52 23.11 5.33
C ALA A 19 12.05 22.89 6.79
N GLU A 20 11.58 23.94 7.48
CA GLU A 20 11.04 23.78 8.83
C GLU A 20 9.66 23.10 8.84
N ALA A 21 8.78 23.48 7.90
CA ALA A 21 7.48 22.82 7.71
C ALA A 21 7.65 21.35 7.30
N ALA A 22 8.62 21.07 6.44
CA ALA A 22 9.06 19.73 6.04
C ALA A 22 9.50 18.90 7.23
N ARG A 23 10.37 19.45 8.08
CA ARG A 23 10.84 18.80 9.30
C ARG A 23 9.67 18.43 10.21
N LYS A 24 8.75 19.37 10.44
CA LYS A 24 7.55 19.15 11.26
C LYS A 24 6.67 18.02 10.68
N LYS A 25 6.46 18.02 9.36
CA LYS A 25 5.71 16.97 8.64
C LYS A 25 6.38 15.60 8.74
N SER A 26 7.68 15.51 8.48
CA SER A 26 8.43 14.25 8.57
C SER A 26 8.48 13.69 9.99
N ILE A 27 8.63 14.55 11.00
CA ILE A 27 8.55 14.12 12.41
C ILE A 27 7.14 13.60 12.73
N GLY A 28 6.09 14.32 12.31
CA GLY A 28 4.71 13.87 12.49
C GLY A 28 4.47 12.47 11.91
N LEU A 29 4.96 12.24 10.69
CA LEU A 29 4.89 10.94 10.01
C LEU A 29 5.67 9.85 10.77
N ALA A 30 6.94 10.11 11.10
CA ALA A 30 7.80 9.13 11.76
C ALA A 30 7.31 8.80 13.18
N SER A 31 6.80 9.78 13.92
CA SER A 31 6.24 9.59 15.25
C SER A 31 4.93 8.80 15.20
N SER A 32 3.99 9.14 14.32
CA SER A 32 2.74 8.38 14.21
C SER A 32 2.99 6.96 13.70
N PHE A 33 3.93 6.78 12.78
CA PHE A 33 4.42 5.47 12.33
C PHE A 33 4.98 4.64 13.48
N GLY A 34 5.93 5.17 14.24
CA GLY A 34 6.57 4.45 15.35
C GLY A 34 5.56 4.07 16.44
N ILE A 35 4.64 4.98 16.77
CA ILE A 35 3.58 4.72 17.76
C ILE A 35 2.66 3.61 17.26
N ALA A 36 2.13 3.70 16.03
CA ALA A 36 1.21 2.70 15.48
C ALA A 36 1.89 1.33 15.30
N PHE A 37 3.16 1.32 14.89
CA PHE A 37 3.96 0.10 14.76
C PHE A 37 4.16 -0.60 16.11
N CYS A 38 4.67 0.14 17.11
CA CYS A 38 4.89 -0.41 18.45
C CYS A 38 3.58 -0.84 19.11
N PHE A 39 2.52 -0.03 18.96
CA PHE A 39 1.20 -0.36 19.45
C PHE A 39 0.69 -1.66 18.84
N LYS A 40 0.82 -1.85 17.51
CA LYS A 40 0.35 -3.07 16.87
C LYS A 40 1.11 -4.32 17.32
N VAL A 41 2.43 -4.22 17.44
CA VAL A 41 3.26 -5.33 17.94
C VAL A 41 2.89 -5.68 19.38
N ALA A 42 2.77 -4.67 20.25
CA ALA A 42 2.36 -4.87 21.65
C ALA A 42 0.94 -5.46 21.77
N ALA A 43 0.02 -4.98 20.94
CA ALA A 43 -1.36 -5.45 20.87
C ALA A 43 -1.48 -6.92 20.50
N GLY A 44 -0.57 -7.44 19.66
CA GLY A 44 -0.49 -8.88 19.41
C GLY A 44 -0.36 -9.68 20.71
N TYR A 45 0.46 -9.21 21.65
CA TYR A 45 0.74 -9.88 22.93
C TYR A 45 -0.30 -9.60 24.04
N LEU A 46 -1.13 -8.56 23.88
CA LEU A 46 -2.10 -8.09 24.89
C LEU A 46 -3.49 -7.78 24.27
N PRO A 47 -4.07 -8.67 23.43
CA PRO A 47 -5.24 -8.39 22.61
C PRO A 47 -6.44 -7.89 23.43
N GLY A 48 -6.89 -8.63 24.44
CA GLY A 48 -8.10 -8.31 25.20
C GLY A 48 -7.97 -7.11 26.17
N VAL A 49 -6.80 -6.49 26.26
CA VAL A 49 -6.52 -5.36 27.17
C VAL A 49 -6.35 -4.05 26.41
N ILE A 50 -5.58 -4.04 25.32
CA ILE A 50 -5.23 -2.81 24.59
C ILE A 50 -5.74 -2.77 23.14
N TRP A 51 -6.34 -3.85 22.63
CA TRP A 51 -6.73 -3.96 21.22
C TRP A 51 -8.23 -4.26 21.07
N ASP A 52 -8.65 -5.48 21.45
CA ASP A 52 -10.03 -5.99 21.32
C ASP A 52 -10.79 -5.90 22.64
N TRP A 53 -11.63 -4.88 22.80
CA TRP A 53 -12.43 -4.73 24.01
C TRP A 53 -13.79 -5.43 23.89
N HIS A 54 -13.80 -6.73 24.19
CA HIS A 54 -15.00 -7.56 24.25
C HIS A 54 -15.85 -7.25 25.50
N ILE A 55 -16.54 -6.11 25.46
CA ILE A 55 -17.42 -5.64 26.53
C ILE A 55 -18.57 -6.64 26.73
N GLY A 56 -19.15 -7.17 25.64
CA GLY A 56 -20.23 -8.16 25.68
C GLY A 56 -19.80 -9.43 26.40
N TRP A 57 -18.65 -10.00 26.03
CA TRP A 57 -18.07 -11.15 26.72
C TRP A 57 -17.77 -10.90 28.20
N THR A 58 -17.27 -9.70 28.53
CA THR A 58 -16.93 -9.35 29.90
C THR A 58 -18.17 -9.33 30.79
N PHE A 59 -19.26 -8.71 30.32
CA PHE A 59 -20.54 -8.71 31.03
C PHE A 59 -21.21 -10.08 31.05
N TYR A 60 -21.09 -10.88 29.98
CA TYR A 60 -21.54 -12.27 29.95
C TYR A 60 -20.89 -13.09 31.07
N ARG A 61 -19.56 -12.96 31.27
CA ARG A 61 -18.86 -13.64 32.37
C ARG A 61 -19.22 -13.11 33.76
N LEU A 62 -19.77 -11.90 33.86
CA LEU A 62 -20.32 -11.32 35.09
C LEU A 62 -21.79 -11.69 35.33
N GLY A 63 -22.38 -12.54 34.48
CA GLY A 63 -23.74 -13.06 34.63
C GLY A 63 -24.82 -12.34 33.80
N TRP A 64 -24.44 -11.38 32.96
CA TRP A 64 -25.38 -10.68 32.07
C TRP A 64 -25.42 -11.35 30.71
N THR A 65 -26.23 -12.39 30.59
CA THR A 65 -26.35 -13.28 29.42
C THR A 65 -26.65 -12.53 28.13
N ASN A 66 -27.61 -11.60 28.15
CA ASN A 66 -28.04 -10.84 26.96
C ASN A 66 -26.93 -9.98 26.32
N MET A 67 -25.86 -9.62 27.05
CA MET A 67 -24.78 -8.79 26.49
C MET A 67 -23.88 -9.54 25.51
N ILE A 68 -23.94 -10.88 25.48
CA ILE A 68 -23.18 -11.68 24.52
C ILE A 68 -23.63 -11.46 23.08
N GLU A 69 -24.88 -11.01 22.86
CA GLU A 69 -25.41 -10.74 21.52
C GLU A 69 -24.61 -9.66 20.79
N LEU A 70 -24.09 -8.65 21.51
CA LEU A 70 -23.21 -7.63 20.94
C LEU A 70 -21.98 -8.28 20.31
N ASP A 71 -21.32 -9.17 21.05
CA ASP A 71 -20.15 -9.91 20.57
C ASP A 71 -20.51 -10.93 19.47
N ASN A 72 -21.67 -11.57 19.53
CA ASN A 72 -22.11 -12.50 18.48
C ASN A 72 -22.26 -11.79 17.12
N PHE A 73 -22.74 -10.55 17.10
CA PHE A 73 -22.90 -9.75 15.88
C PHE A 73 -21.67 -8.91 15.48
N GLY A 74 -20.57 -8.99 16.24
CA GLY A 74 -19.34 -8.27 15.88
C GLY A 74 -19.19 -6.88 16.50
N TRP A 75 -20.07 -6.48 17.42
CA TRP A 75 -20.11 -5.15 18.03
C TRP A 75 -19.25 -5.06 19.28
N TRP A 76 -17.97 -4.77 19.07
CA TRP A 76 -17.06 -4.35 20.13
C TRP A 76 -16.18 -3.20 19.65
N PRO A 77 -15.76 -2.28 20.53
CA PRO A 77 -14.80 -1.26 20.18
C PRO A 77 -13.39 -1.85 20.02
N GLU A 78 -12.76 -1.55 18.88
CA GLU A 78 -11.36 -1.88 18.59
C GLU A 78 -10.66 -0.60 18.12
N PHE A 79 -9.50 -0.28 18.72
CA PHE A 79 -8.69 0.84 18.25
C PHE A 79 -7.70 0.37 17.19
N THR A 80 -8.01 0.63 15.93
CA THR A 80 -7.18 0.34 14.76
C THR A 80 -6.58 1.63 14.20
N PRO A 81 -5.31 1.97 14.53
CA PRO A 81 -4.66 3.19 14.03
C PRO A 81 -4.82 3.42 12.52
N ALA A 82 -4.75 2.38 11.71
CA ALA A 82 -4.86 2.46 10.27
C ALA A 82 -6.28 2.77 9.78
N PHE A 83 -7.33 2.19 10.38
CA PHE A 83 -8.71 2.55 10.00
C PHE A 83 -9.09 3.91 10.57
N PHE A 84 -8.54 4.29 11.73
CA PHE A 84 -8.64 5.65 12.25
C PHE A 84 -7.98 6.66 11.29
N GLY A 85 -6.74 6.41 10.87
CA GLY A 85 -6.03 7.21 9.88
C GLY A 85 -6.72 7.22 8.51
N ALA A 86 -7.33 6.10 8.10
CA ALA A 86 -8.12 6.03 6.88
C ALA A 86 -9.38 6.89 7.00
N GLY A 87 -10.02 6.89 8.18
CA GLY A 87 -11.12 7.79 8.55
C GLY A 87 -10.75 9.26 8.41
N MET A 88 -9.54 9.63 8.86
CA MET A 88 -9.03 11.00 8.70
C MET A 88 -8.89 11.39 7.23
N LEU A 89 -8.44 10.48 6.36
CA LEU A 89 -8.23 10.75 4.93
C LEU A 89 -9.49 10.69 4.07
N SER A 90 -10.50 9.94 4.50
CA SER A 90 -11.71 9.62 3.74
C SER A 90 -12.86 10.62 3.89
N GLY A 91 -12.78 11.50 4.87
CA GLY A 91 -13.81 12.51 5.14
C GLY A 91 -15.06 11.93 5.83
N MET A 92 -15.97 12.86 6.17
CA MET A 92 -17.15 12.57 7.00
C MET A 92 -18.17 11.68 6.28
N ASN A 93 -18.44 11.96 5.00
CA ASN A 93 -19.46 11.24 4.23
C ASN A 93 -19.13 9.74 4.14
N ALA A 94 -17.95 9.40 3.62
CA ALA A 94 -17.57 8.01 3.40
C ALA A 94 -17.52 7.22 4.71
N SER A 95 -16.93 7.80 5.77
CA SER A 95 -16.76 7.14 7.06
C SER A 95 -18.09 6.91 7.79
N TRP A 96 -18.98 7.90 7.83
CA TRP A 96 -20.29 7.75 8.47
C TRP A 96 -21.27 6.95 7.62
N SER A 97 -21.16 6.97 6.29
CA SER A 97 -21.90 6.06 5.43
C SER A 97 -21.44 4.61 5.64
N PHE A 98 -20.15 4.37 5.83
CA PHE A 98 -19.62 3.04 6.16
C PHE A 98 -20.15 2.54 7.51
N PHE A 99 -20.05 3.37 8.55
CA PHE A 99 -20.61 3.06 9.87
C PHE A 99 -22.14 2.85 9.83
N GLY A 100 -22.87 3.73 9.13
CA GLY A 100 -24.32 3.58 8.92
C GLY A 100 -24.67 2.29 8.18
N GLY A 101 -23.82 1.86 7.25
CA GLY A 101 -23.93 0.55 6.62
C GLY A 101 -23.78 -0.62 7.59
N PHE A 102 -22.87 -0.55 8.56
CA PHE A 102 -22.73 -1.57 9.60
C PHE A 102 -23.95 -1.60 10.53
N VAL A 103 -24.47 -0.43 10.93
CA VAL A 103 -25.70 -0.33 11.74
C VAL A 103 -26.86 -0.98 10.97
N LEU A 104 -27.02 -0.66 9.68
CA LEU A 104 -28.08 -1.23 8.85
C LEU A 104 -27.91 -2.76 8.68
N ALA A 105 -26.72 -3.23 8.31
CA ALA A 105 -26.46 -4.63 8.01
C ALA A 105 -26.43 -5.51 9.27
N TRP A 106 -25.59 -5.14 10.24
CA TRP A 106 -25.24 -5.96 11.41
C TRP A 106 -25.96 -5.53 12.69
N GLY A 107 -26.53 -4.33 12.73
CA GLY A 107 -27.34 -3.85 13.86
C GLY A 107 -28.84 -4.06 13.67
N ILE A 108 -29.33 -4.08 12.43
CA ILE A 108 -30.78 -4.15 12.13
C ILE A 108 -31.11 -5.41 11.32
N ILE A 109 -30.55 -5.55 10.11
CA ILE A 109 -30.94 -6.62 9.19
C ILE A 109 -30.54 -8.00 9.72
N ALA A 110 -29.28 -8.21 10.14
CA ALA A 110 -28.81 -9.50 10.63
C ALA A 110 -29.57 -9.99 11.87
N PRO A 111 -29.77 -9.18 12.94
CA PRO A 111 -30.61 -9.58 14.07
C PRO A 111 -32.05 -9.90 13.67
N SER A 112 -32.64 -9.10 12.77
CA SER A 112 -34.00 -9.36 12.26
C SER A 112 -34.11 -10.67 11.48
N LEU A 113 -33.09 -11.03 10.70
CA LEU A 113 -33.04 -12.31 9.98
C LEU A 113 -32.96 -13.51 10.92
N ILE A 114 -32.19 -13.41 11.99
CA ILE A 114 -32.13 -14.45 13.02
C ILE A 114 -33.48 -14.56 13.75
N ALA A 115 -34.08 -13.44 14.15
CA ALA A 115 -35.37 -13.41 14.85
C ALA A 115 -36.53 -13.98 14.02
N THR A 116 -36.51 -13.78 12.69
CA THR A 116 -37.54 -14.28 11.77
C THR A 116 -37.26 -15.69 11.24
N GLY A 117 -36.13 -16.31 11.60
CA GLY A 117 -35.71 -17.61 11.06
C GLY A 117 -35.25 -17.57 9.60
N GLY A 118 -34.99 -16.39 9.04
CA GLY A 118 -34.49 -16.21 7.67
C GLY A 118 -32.99 -16.49 7.49
N ALA A 119 -32.25 -16.61 8.59
CA ALA A 119 -30.84 -17.01 8.61
C ALA A 119 -30.51 -17.83 9.86
N VAL A 120 -29.45 -18.63 9.81
CA VAL A 120 -29.03 -19.53 10.89
C VAL A 120 -27.57 -19.25 11.29
N GLY A 121 -27.30 -19.17 12.59
CA GLY A 121 -25.95 -19.13 13.15
C GLY A 121 -25.45 -20.52 13.54
N ARG A 122 -24.15 -20.66 13.76
CA ARG A 122 -23.56 -21.88 14.34
C ARG A 122 -23.12 -21.61 15.78
N GLN A 123 -23.50 -22.46 16.71
CA GLN A 123 -22.99 -22.40 18.09
C GLN A 123 -21.50 -22.72 18.11
N ARG A 124 -20.76 -21.94 18.91
CA ARG A 124 -19.30 -21.99 18.95
C ARG A 124 -18.77 -23.05 19.92
N SER A 125 -19.40 -23.18 21.08
CA SER A 125 -19.11 -24.23 22.06
C SER A 125 -20.42 -24.65 22.73
N PRO A 126 -21.11 -25.67 22.20
CA PRO A 126 -22.40 -26.11 22.74
C PRO A 126 -22.31 -26.56 24.20
N ASP A 127 -21.17 -27.13 24.59
CA ASP A 127 -20.98 -27.78 25.89
C ASP A 127 -20.45 -26.83 26.98
N GLU A 128 -19.72 -25.76 26.62
CA GLU A 128 -19.10 -24.84 27.58
C GLU A 128 -19.78 -23.45 27.60
N PHE A 129 -20.25 -22.94 26.46
CA PHE A 129 -20.87 -21.62 26.33
C PHE A 129 -22.04 -21.63 25.33
N PRO A 130 -23.25 -22.03 25.75
CA PRO A 130 -24.38 -22.29 24.85
C PRO A 130 -24.92 -21.04 24.14
N GLU A 131 -24.66 -19.85 24.69
CA GLU A 131 -25.15 -18.57 24.18
C GLU A 131 -24.18 -17.88 23.20
N VAL A 132 -23.03 -18.49 22.91
CA VAL A 132 -22.02 -17.95 21.99
C VAL A 132 -22.26 -18.50 20.58
N TRP A 133 -22.62 -17.62 19.66
CA TRP A 133 -22.96 -17.94 18.27
C TRP A 133 -21.99 -17.28 17.28
N SER A 134 -21.79 -17.94 16.14
CA SER A 134 -21.08 -17.42 14.97
C SER A 134 -22.04 -17.23 13.80
N TYR A 135 -22.03 -16.03 13.20
CA TYR A 135 -22.84 -15.68 12.03
C TYR A 135 -22.00 -15.48 10.76
N GLN A 136 -20.72 -15.89 10.78
CA GLN A 136 -19.73 -15.55 9.75
C GLN A 136 -19.48 -16.64 8.69
N ALA A 137 -20.21 -17.75 8.72
CA ALA A 137 -20.01 -18.86 7.78
C ALA A 137 -20.26 -18.44 6.32
N MET A 138 -19.38 -18.84 5.40
CA MET A 138 -19.46 -18.53 3.95
C MET A 138 -19.47 -19.79 3.08
N SER A 139 -19.26 -20.96 3.68
CA SER A 139 -19.21 -22.25 2.99
C SER A 139 -20.23 -23.19 3.61
N PHE A 140 -21.01 -23.85 2.77
CA PHE A 140 -22.06 -24.79 3.15
C PHE A 140 -21.86 -26.12 2.43
N LYS A 141 -22.30 -27.21 3.07
CA LYS A 141 -22.06 -28.59 2.60
C LYS A 141 -22.91 -28.95 1.40
N THR A 142 -24.12 -28.40 1.29
CA THR A 142 -25.02 -28.63 0.16
C THR A 142 -25.45 -27.31 -0.50
N LEU A 143 -25.85 -27.37 -1.78
CA LEU A 143 -26.33 -26.19 -2.51
C LEU A 143 -27.67 -25.66 -1.96
N GLU A 144 -28.50 -26.54 -1.38
CA GLU A 144 -29.81 -26.19 -0.81
C GLU A 144 -29.67 -25.40 0.50
N ASP A 145 -28.62 -25.67 1.28
CA ASP A 145 -28.32 -24.92 2.51
C ASP A 145 -28.10 -23.42 2.25
N TYR A 146 -27.58 -23.06 1.07
CA TYR A 146 -27.39 -21.65 0.69
C TYR A 146 -28.71 -20.90 0.52
N ILE A 147 -29.81 -21.60 0.23
CA ILE A 147 -31.13 -21.02 -0.04
C ILE A 147 -32.00 -21.08 1.22
N HIS A 148 -32.02 -22.23 1.90
CA HIS A 148 -32.96 -22.51 3.00
C HIS A 148 -32.38 -22.27 4.40
N SER A 149 -31.06 -22.31 4.57
CA SER A 149 -30.39 -22.11 5.86
C SER A 149 -29.14 -21.23 5.75
N PRO A 150 -29.24 -20.04 5.11
CA PRO A 150 -28.08 -19.17 4.92
C PRO A 150 -27.60 -18.58 6.26
N SER A 151 -26.32 -18.28 6.35
CA SER A 151 -25.79 -17.45 7.44
C SER A 151 -26.13 -15.97 7.20
N PRO A 152 -26.20 -15.13 8.25
CA PRO A 152 -26.39 -13.70 8.07
C PRO A 152 -25.32 -13.07 7.16
N ARG A 153 -24.04 -13.47 7.28
CA ARG A 153 -22.98 -12.99 6.41
C ARG A 153 -23.22 -13.33 4.94
N TYR A 154 -23.61 -14.58 4.65
CA TYR A 154 -23.89 -15.00 3.28
C TYR A 154 -25.11 -14.28 2.71
N TRP A 155 -26.15 -14.09 3.53
CA TRP A 155 -27.34 -13.36 3.13
C TRP A 155 -27.04 -11.89 2.80
N LEU A 156 -26.24 -11.20 3.64
CA LEU A 156 -25.87 -9.79 3.46
C LEU A 156 -24.91 -9.55 2.29
N LEU A 157 -24.13 -10.56 1.91
CA LEU A 157 -23.17 -10.51 0.81
C LEU A 157 -23.83 -10.06 -0.50
N TRP A 158 -25.03 -10.56 -0.81
CA TRP A 158 -25.70 -10.29 -2.09
C TRP A 158 -26.20 -8.85 -2.22
N PRO A 159 -26.94 -8.27 -1.25
CA PRO A 159 -27.24 -6.85 -1.25
C PRO A 159 -25.99 -5.99 -1.30
N GLY A 160 -24.96 -6.31 -0.50
CA GLY A 160 -23.72 -5.54 -0.48
C GLY A 160 -23.03 -5.49 -1.85
N VAL A 161 -22.81 -6.65 -2.46
CA VAL A 161 -22.16 -6.77 -3.76
C VAL A 161 -22.97 -6.06 -4.86
N LEU A 162 -24.30 -6.22 -4.88
CA LEU A 162 -25.16 -5.63 -5.90
C LEU A 162 -25.25 -4.10 -5.76
N ILE A 163 -25.38 -3.58 -4.54
CA ILE A 163 -25.36 -2.13 -4.27
C ILE A 163 -24.05 -1.52 -4.76
N MET A 164 -22.90 -2.10 -4.39
CA MET A 164 -21.59 -1.58 -4.82
C MET A 164 -21.47 -1.58 -6.35
N LEU A 165 -21.92 -2.65 -7.01
CA LEU A 165 -21.88 -2.78 -8.46
C LEU A 165 -22.74 -1.70 -9.13
N ILE A 166 -24.03 -1.67 -8.79
CA ILE A 166 -25.03 -0.80 -9.43
C ILE A 166 -24.75 0.67 -9.12
N TYR A 167 -24.44 1.00 -7.86
CA TYR A 167 -24.07 2.36 -7.49
C TYR A 167 -22.85 2.84 -8.25
N SER A 168 -21.79 2.03 -8.35
CA SER A 168 -20.59 2.43 -9.08
C SER A 168 -20.88 2.69 -10.56
N PHE A 169 -21.71 1.85 -11.20
CA PHE A 169 -22.13 2.08 -12.58
C PHE A 169 -23.01 3.31 -12.72
N ALA A 170 -23.95 3.55 -11.80
CA ALA A 170 -24.80 4.72 -11.82
C ALA A 170 -24.00 6.01 -11.62
N GLU A 171 -23.08 6.04 -10.66
CA GLU A 171 -22.20 7.18 -10.35
C GLU A 171 -21.27 7.46 -11.54
N MET A 172 -20.67 6.41 -12.11
CA MET A 172 -19.89 6.50 -13.34
C MET A 172 -20.73 7.03 -14.50
N PHE A 173 -21.93 6.51 -14.74
CA PHE A 173 -22.78 6.96 -15.84
C PHE A 173 -23.19 8.43 -15.69
N MET A 174 -23.58 8.84 -14.49
CA MET A 174 -24.00 10.21 -14.22
C MET A 174 -22.85 11.21 -14.23
N SER A 175 -21.66 10.83 -13.76
CA SER A 175 -20.44 11.64 -13.87
C SER A 175 -19.89 11.68 -15.31
N SER A 176 -20.11 10.62 -16.09
CA SER A 176 -19.58 10.43 -17.45
C SER A 176 -20.33 11.15 -18.57
N ARG A 177 -21.36 11.97 -18.29
CA ARG A 177 -22.00 12.81 -19.34
C ARG A 177 -20.98 13.69 -20.10
N ALA A 178 -19.84 14.02 -19.47
CA ALA A 178 -18.70 14.67 -20.13
C ALA A 178 -17.73 13.68 -20.83
N ALA A 179 -17.59 12.45 -20.31
CA ALA A 179 -16.71 11.40 -20.80
C ALA A 179 -17.18 10.74 -22.12
N PHE A 180 -18.49 10.54 -22.29
CA PHE A 180 -19.05 10.09 -23.58
C PHE A 180 -18.77 11.09 -24.71
N LYS A 181 -18.68 12.38 -24.39
CA LYS A 181 -18.25 13.45 -25.33
C LYS A 181 -16.78 13.29 -25.76
N SER A 182 -15.93 12.69 -24.91
CA SER A 182 -14.53 12.36 -25.20
C SER A 182 -14.36 11.02 -25.93
N PHE A 183 -15.21 10.01 -25.69
CA PHE A 183 -15.23 8.79 -26.49
C PHE A 183 -15.49 9.08 -27.97
N GLY A 184 -16.34 10.06 -28.28
CA GLY A 184 -16.54 10.57 -29.64
C GLY A 184 -15.26 11.15 -30.31
N LYS A 185 -14.26 11.54 -29.51
CA LYS A 185 -12.95 12.04 -29.99
C LYS A 185 -11.89 10.93 -30.10
N LEU A 186 -12.12 9.76 -29.51
CA LEU A 186 -11.18 8.64 -29.52
C LEU A 186 -11.07 8.00 -30.91
N GLY A 187 -12.20 7.83 -31.61
CA GLY A 187 -12.24 7.33 -32.98
C GLY A 187 -11.38 8.17 -33.94
N PRO A 188 -11.61 9.49 -34.03
CA PRO A 188 -10.77 10.41 -34.82
C PRO A 188 -9.30 10.41 -34.40
N ALA A 189 -8.98 10.32 -33.10
CA ALA A 189 -7.59 10.30 -32.62
C ALA A 189 -6.84 9.02 -33.02
N ILE A 190 -7.48 7.86 -32.94
CA ILE A 190 -6.92 6.57 -33.38
C ILE A 190 -6.74 6.59 -34.91
N VAL A 191 -7.75 7.05 -35.66
CA VAL A 191 -7.68 7.17 -37.13
C VAL A 191 -6.57 8.13 -37.54
N ASN A 192 -6.41 9.27 -36.86
CA ASN A 192 -5.35 10.24 -37.14
C ASN A 192 -3.96 9.75 -36.75
N SER A 193 -3.81 8.95 -35.67
CA SER A 193 -2.55 8.29 -35.34
C SER A 193 -2.16 7.22 -36.38
N ILE A 194 -3.13 6.45 -36.88
CA ILE A 194 -2.90 5.48 -37.96
C ILE A 194 -2.55 6.21 -39.27
N ARG A 195 -3.21 7.35 -39.56
CA ARG A 195 -2.91 8.20 -40.72
C ARG A 195 -1.48 8.76 -40.64
N ARG A 196 -1.03 9.22 -39.46
CA ARG A 196 0.33 9.71 -39.22
C ARG A 196 1.40 8.64 -39.42
N PHE A 197 1.12 7.38 -39.07
CA PHE A 197 2.02 6.26 -39.37
C PHE A 197 2.10 5.94 -40.87
N ARG A 198 1.03 6.21 -41.63
CA ARG A 198 0.96 5.96 -43.08
C ARG A 198 1.59 7.07 -43.92
N VAL A 199 1.60 8.31 -43.42
CA VAL A 199 2.27 9.47 -44.06
C VAL A 199 3.70 9.59 -43.51
N ARG A 200 4.54 8.60 -43.81
CA ARG A 200 5.99 8.66 -43.59
C ARG A 200 6.68 9.02 -44.89
N GLY A 201 6.34 10.18 -45.45
CA GLY A 201 6.77 10.57 -46.80
C GLY A 201 7.17 12.03 -47.00
N ASP A 202 6.87 12.96 -46.10
CA ASP A 202 7.21 14.37 -46.31
C ASP A 202 7.64 15.06 -45.00
N PRO A 203 8.91 15.49 -44.86
CA PRO A 203 9.42 16.16 -43.66
C PRO A 203 8.85 17.57 -43.42
N ASN A 204 8.23 18.18 -44.44
CA ASN A 204 7.89 19.61 -44.41
C ASN A 204 6.41 19.92 -44.13
N THR A 205 5.57 18.92 -43.86
CA THR A 205 4.12 19.10 -43.63
C THR A 205 3.66 18.63 -42.24
N ILE A 206 4.49 18.80 -41.22
CA ILE A 206 4.02 18.68 -39.83
C ILE A 206 3.35 20.01 -39.45
N HIS A 207 2.05 20.10 -39.71
CA HIS A 207 1.22 21.13 -39.10
C HIS A 207 1.33 21.00 -37.58
N HIS A 208 1.89 22.04 -36.94
CA HIS A 208 1.79 22.29 -35.50
C HIS A 208 0.33 22.63 -35.14
N GLU A 209 -0.57 21.65 -35.18
CA GLU A 209 -1.85 21.78 -34.49
C GLU A 209 -1.61 21.55 -33.00
N ASP A 210 -1.55 22.65 -32.24
CA ASP A 210 -1.72 22.77 -30.79
C ASP A 210 -1.29 21.56 -29.96
N ASP A 211 0.01 21.26 -29.94
CA ASP A 211 0.57 20.37 -28.93
C ASP A 211 0.64 21.13 -27.60
N ASN A 212 -0.48 21.15 -26.88
CA ASN A 212 -0.64 21.76 -25.55
C ASN A 212 0.16 21.05 -24.45
N ASP A 213 1.07 20.12 -24.78
CA ASP A 213 1.93 19.45 -23.82
C ASP A 213 3.17 20.33 -23.52
N PRO A 214 3.30 20.88 -22.30
CA PRO A 214 4.39 21.79 -21.93
C PRO A 214 5.74 21.07 -21.78
N THR A 215 5.80 19.74 -21.93
CA THR A 215 7.05 18.97 -21.84
C THR A 215 7.83 19.01 -23.15
N ARG A 216 9.16 19.16 -23.06
CA ARG A 216 10.03 19.15 -24.23
C ARG A 216 10.01 17.77 -24.92
N PRO A 217 9.99 17.69 -26.26
CA PRO A 217 9.92 16.41 -26.97
C PRO A 217 11.01 15.40 -26.59
N GLU A 218 12.21 15.87 -26.25
CA GLU A 218 13.35 15.06 -25.80
C GLU A 218 13.14 14.33 -24.46
N ASP A 219 12.29 14.89 -23.59
CA ASP A 219 12.01 14.37 -22.25
C ASP A 219 10.77 13.46 -22.22
N ARG A 220 10.07 13.33 -23.36
CA ARG A 220 8.88 12.48 -23.52
C ARG A 220 9.28 11.02 -23.70
N VAL A 221 8.35 10.12 -23.35
CA VAL A 221 8.52 8.68 -23.61
C VAL A 221 8.38 8.45 -25.12
N PRO A 222 9.35 7.81 -25.79
CA PRO A 222 9.27 7.63 -27.22
C PRO A 222 8.15 6.66 -27.59
N ALA A 223 7.42 6.96 -28.67
CA ALA A 223 6.24 6.19 -29.08
C ALA A 223 6.54 4.70 -29.33
N TRP A 224 7.75 4.37 -29.78
CA TRP A 224 8.16 2.98 -29.98
C TRP A 224 8.20 2.19 -28.68
N ALA A 225 8.54 2.81 -27.53
CA ALA A 225 8.59 2.13 -26.24
C ALA A 225 7.18 1.74 -25.75
N TRP A 226 6.18 2.59 -26.03
CA TRP A 226 4.77 2.25 -25.82
C TRP A 226 4.33 1.11 -26.72
N GLY A 227 4.63 1.20 -28.02
CA GLY A 227 4.21 0.20 -29.00
C GLY A 227 4.85 -1.17 -28.77
N SER A 228 6.17 -1.23 -28.59
CA SER A 228 6.88 -2.48 -28.36
C SER A 228 6.56 -3.08 -26.99
N GLY A 229 6.42 -2.25 -25.95
CA GLY A 229 6.01 -2.68 -24.62
C GLY A 229 4.62 -3.30 -24.62
N LEU A 230 3.66 -2.69 -25.31
CA LEU A 230 2.30 -3.22 -25.45
C LEU A 230 2.31 -4.57 -26.16
N VAL A 231 2.98 -4.69 -27.31
CA VAL A 231 3.04 -5.95 -28.08
C VAL A 231 3.69 -7.06 -27.26
N LEU A 232 4.82 -6.79 -26.61
CA LEU A 232 5.53 -7.78 -25.80
C LEU A 232 4.70 -8.21 -24.58
N SER A 233 4.04 -7.27 -23.91
CA SER A 233 3.15 -7.57 -22.78
C SER A 233 1.93 -8.39 -23.21
N LEU A 234 1.39 -8.16 -24.40
CA LEU A 234 0.25 -8.91 -24.95
C LEU A 234 0.65 -10.34 -25.30
N ILE A 235 1.79 -10.54 -25.97
CA ILE A 235 2.31 -11.88 -26.29
C ILE A 235 2.58 -12.67 -25.00
N MET A 236 3.24 -12.04 -24.02
CA MET A 236 3.54 -12.67 -22.75
C MET A 236 2.27 -13.02 -21.97
N SER A 237 1.28 -12.11 -21.93
CA SER A 237 -0.01 -12.36 -21.28
C SER A 237 -0.75 -13.52 -21.95
N CYS A 238 -0.75 -13.59 -23.28
CA CYS A 238 -1.34 -14.70 -24.01
C CYS A 238 -0.67 -16.03 -23.70
N ALA A 239 0.67 -16.06 -23.68
CA ALA A 239 1.41 -17.27 -23.36
C ALA A 239 1.13 -17.75 -21.92
N LEU A 240 1.13 -16.83 -20.94
CA LEU A 240 0.88 -17.16 -19.53
C LEU A 240 -0.55 -17.63 -19.28
N LEU A 241 -1.55 -16.95 -19.85
CA LEU A 241 -2.95 -17.29 -19.63
C LEU A 241 -3.33 -18.62 -20.29
N ALA A 242 -2.74 -18.93 -21.45
CA ALA A 242 -2.94 -20.21 -22.11
C ALA A 242 -2.27 -21.38 -21.37
N THR A 243 -1.04 -21.20 -20.84
CA THR A 243 -0.29 -22.29 -20.21
C THR A 243 -0.66 -22.52 -18.74
N GLN A 244 -0.88 -21.45 -17.98
CA GLN A 244 -1.08 -21.54 -16.53
C GLN A 244 -2.53 -21.76 -16.13
N PHE A 245 -3.47 -21.18 -16.88
CA PHE A 245 -4.90 -21.17 -16.55
C PHE A 245 -5.77 -21.89 -17.60
N SER A 246 -5.14 -22.46 -18.64
CA SER A 246 -5.83 -23.18 -19.73
C SER A 246 -6.93 -22.37 -20.44
N LEU A 247 -6.80 -21.04 -20.51
CA LEU A 247 -7.75 -20.19 -21.22
C LEU A 247 -7.64 -20.38 -22.74
N ASN A 248 -8.78 -20.32 -23.43
CA ASN A 248 -8.79 -20.27 -24.89
C ASN A 248 -8.24 -18.92 -25.38
N VAL A 249 -7.55 -18.91 -26.53
CA VAL A 249 -6.98 -17.68 -27.10
C VAL A 249 -8.04 -16.59 -27.32
N GLY A 250 -9.27 -16.96 -27.70
CA GLY A 250 -10.38 -16.02 -27.84
C GLY A 250 -10.80 -15.36 -26.52
N GLU A 251 -10.82 -16.12 -25.42
CA GLU A 251 -11.13 -15.61 -24.08
C GLU A 251 -10.05 -14.66 -23.58
N VAL A 252 -8.79 -14.99 -23.86
CA VAL A 252 -7.64 -14.13 -23.53
C VAL A 252 -7.72 -12.80 -24.27
N ILE A 253 -7.95 -12.83 -25.59
CA ILE A 253 -8.06 -11.61 -26.40
C ILE A 253 -9.21 -10.74 -25.89
N LEU A 254 -10.36 -11.35 -25.59
CA LEU A 254 -11.51 -10.64 -25.02
C LEU A 254 -11.18 -9.99 -23.68
N ALA A 255 -10.50 -10.70 -22.77
CA ALA A 255 -10.13 -10.19 -21.46
C ALA A 255 -9.17 -8.99 -21.58
N LEU A 256 -8.19 -9.05 -22.49
CA LEU A 256 -7.25 -7.97 -22.73
C LEU A 256 -7.92 -6.74 -23.36
N VAL A 257 -8.83 -6.94 -24.31
CA VAL A 257 -9.61 -5.83 -24.91
C VAL A 257 -10.50 -5.16 -23.87
N LEU A 258 -11.19 -5.94 -23.04
CA LEU A 258 -12.01 -5.40 -21.95
C LEU A 258 -11.15 -4.70 -20.90
N GLY A 259 -10.00 -5.26 -20.53
CA GLY A 259 -9.06 -4.60 -19.62
C GLY A 259 -8.57 -3.25 -20.16
N PHE A 260 -8.29 -3.16 -21.46
CA PHE A 260 -7.95 -1.89 -22.11
C PHE A 260 -9.12 -0.88 -22.04
N ILE A 261 -10.33 -1.29 -22.42
CA ILE A 261 -11.52 -0.42 -22.37
C ILE A 261 -11.79 0.07 -20.95
N PHE A 262 -11.78 -0.84 -19.98
CA PHE A 262 -12.02 -0.49 -18.59
C PHE A 262 -10.90 0.34 -17.97
N SER A 263 -9.68 0.29 -18.50
CA SER A 263 -8.61 1.17 -18.04
C SER A 263 -8.89 2.64 -18.36
N PHE A 264 -9.53 2.96 -19.49
CA PHE A 264 -9.99 4.34 -19.76
C PHE A 264 -11.04 4.81 -18.77
N ILE A 265 -11.99 3.93 -18.45
CA ILE A 265 -13.02 4.21 -17.44
C ILE A 265 -12.35 4.51 -16.10
N GLY A 266 -11.38 3.67 -15.70
CA GLY A 266 -10.57 3.89 -14.52
C GLY A 266 -9.87 5.24 -14.53
N VAL A 267 -9.09 5.52 -15.58
CA VAL A 267 -8.30 6.75 -15.72
C VAL A 267 -9.17 8.00 -15.71
N GLN A 268 -10.33 7.98 -16.38
CA GLN A 268 -11.24 9.12 -16.38
C GLN A 268 -11.88 9.33 -15.01
N SER A 269 -12.39 8.26 -14.41
CA SER A 269 -12.94 8.33 -13.05
C SER A 269 -11.87 8.92 -12.11
N SER A 270 -10.67 8.37 -12.12
CA SER A 270 -9.54 8.84 -11.32
C SER A 270 -9.14 10.27 -11.65
N GLY A 271 -9.16 10.67 -12.92
CA GLY A 271 -8.83 12.04 -13.33
C GLY A 271 -9.79 13.09 -12.76
N TYR A 272 -11.08 12.77 -12.66
CA TYR A 272 -12.10 13.70 -12.16
C TYR A 272 -12.30 13.66 -10.64
N THR A 273 -12.09 12.49 -10.05
CA THR A 273 -12.50 12.23 -8.66
C THR A 273 -11.34 11.79 -7.77
N ASP A 274 -10.15 11.58 -8.33
CA ASP A 274 -9.01 10.91 -7.66
C ASP A 274 -9.38 9.50 -7.12
N ILE A 275 -10.35 8.83 -7.78
CA ILE A 275 -10.85 7.47 -7.49
C ILE A 275 -10.37 6.45 -8.49
N ASN A 276 -9.95 5.29 -8.00
CA ASN A 276 -9.73 4.14 -8.85
C ASN A 276 -10.89 3.11 -8.72
N PRO A 277 -11.79 2.98 -9.72
CA PRO A 277 -12.94 2.07 -9.66
C PRO A 277 -12.57 0.60 -9.96
N VAL A 278 -11.49 0.09 -9.34
CA VAL A 278 -10.91 -1.23 -9.61
C VAL A 278 -11.93 -2.35 -9.44
N SER A 279 -12.66 -2.34 -8.31
CA SER A 279 -13.63 -3.40 -8.00
C SER A 279 -14.83 -3.37 -8.94
N THR A 280 -15.29 -2.18 -9.35
CA THR A 280 -16.37 -2.01 -10.31
C THR A 280 -16.00 -2.60 -11.66
N VAL A 281 -14.81 -2.26 -12.14
CA VAL A 281 -14.25 -2.76 -13.41
C VAL A 281 -14.08 -4.29 -13.37
N ALA A 282 -13.57 -4.84 -12.28
CA ALA A 282 -13.46 -6.30 -12.13
C ALA A 282 -14.82 -6.99 -12.23
N LYS A 283 -15.80 -6.56 -11.44
CA LYS A 283 -17.13 -7.18 -11.43
C LYS A 283 -17.85 -7.03 -12.78
N ALA A 284 -17.65 -5.90 -13.48
CA ALA A 284 -18.14 -5.72 -14.85
C ALA A 284 -17.60 -6.80 -15.80
N SER A 285 -16.29 -7.06 -15.72
CA SER A 285 -15.63 -8.14 -16.48
C SER A 285 -16.19 -9.51 -16.10
N GLN A 286 -16.38 -9.78 -14.79
CA GLN A 286 -16.95 -11.04 -14.31
C GLN A 286 -18.37 -11.29 -14.84
N LEU A 287 -19.21 -10.26 -15.01
CA LEU A 287 -20.54 -10.45 -15.59
C LEU A 287 -20.48 -10.86 -17.06
N ILE A 288 -19.59 -10.23 -17.84
CA ILE A 288 -19.39 -10.56 -19.26
C ILE A 288 -18.88 -11.99 -19.40
N PHE A 289 -17.83 -12.34 -18.65
CA PHE A 289 -17.25 -13.68 -18.71
C PHE A 289 -18.16 -14.76 -18.15
N GLY A 290 -19.05 -14.45 -17.21
CA GLY A 290 -20.10 -15.38 -16.79
C GLY A 290 -21.05 -15.79 -17.92
N GLY A 291 -21.41 -14.83 -18.80
CA GLY A 291 -22.18 -15.12 -20.01
C GLY A 291 -21.39 -15.93 -21.04
N VAL A 292 -20.11 -15.59 -21.25
CA VAL A 292 -19.21 -16.32 -22.17
C VAL A 292 -19.04 -17.77 -21.74
N THR A 293 -18.74 -18.03 -20.46
CA THR A 293 -18.50 -19.39 -19.96
C THR A 293 -19.75 -20.26 -19.98
N LYS A 294 -20.95 -19.66 -19.83
CA LYS A 294 -22.23 -20.36 -20.01
C LYS A 294 -22.45 -20.78 -21.46
N GLY A 295 -22.06 -19.93 -22.42
CA GLY A 295 -22.17 -20.21 -23.85
C GLY A 295 -21.20 -21.28 -24.36
N THR A 296 -20.04 -21.47 -23.71
CA THR A 296 -19.02 -22.46 -24.10
C THR A 296 -19.22 -23.84 -23.50
N GLY A 297 -20.16 -24.01 -22.56
CA GLY A 297 -20.40 -25.29 -21.87
C GLY A 297 -19.25 -25.74 -20.97
N ALA A 298 -18.41 -24.80 -20.51
CA ALA A 298 -17.28 -25.09 -19.63
C ALA A 298 -17.76 -25.68 -18.29
N GLY A 299 -17.04 -26.65 -17.75
CA GLY A 299 -17.32 -27.19 -16.41
C GLY A 299 -17.25 -26.11 -15.32
N LEU A 300 -17.92 -26.32 -14.19
CA LEU A 300 -18.08 -25.31 -13.13
C LEU A 300 -16.74 -24.70 -12.65
N LYS A 301 -15.73 -25.54 -12.41
CA LYS A 301 -14.40 -25.09 -11.95
C LYS A 301 -13.68 -24.23 -13.02
N PRO A 302 -13.48 -24.71 -14.27
CA PRO A 302 -12.94 -23.88 -15.35
C PRO A 302 -13.72 -22.59 -15.58
N ALA A 303 -15.05 -22.62 -15.53
CA ALA A 303 -15.88 -21.43 -15.72
C ALA A 303 -15.61 -20.36 -14.66
N GLN A 304 -15.51 -20.77 -13.38
CA GLN A 304 -15.18 -19.86 -12.29
C GLN A 304 -13.75 -19.32 -12.37
N GLU A 305 -12.80 -20.17 -12.78
CA GLU A 305 -11.40 -19.78 -12.96
C GLU A 305 -11.25 -18.72 -14.06
N ILE A 306 -11.83 -18.96 -15.25
CA ILE A 306 -11.87 -18.00 -16.37
C ILE A 306 -12.50 -16.68 -15.91
N ASN A 307 -13.62 -16.76 -15.17
CA ASN A 307 -14.32 -15.59 -14.65
C ASN A 307 -13.44 -14.73 -13.74
N LEU A 308 -12.77 -15.35 -12.77
CA LEU A 308 -11.92 -14.68 -11.80
C LEU A 308 -10.67 -14.09 -12.48
N VAL A 309 -10.03 -14.86 -13.37
CA VAL A 309 -8.85 -14.40 -14.13
C VAL A 309 -9.20 -13.18 -14.98
N ALA A 310 -10.33 -13.19 -15.68
CA ALA A 310 -10.79 -12.04 -16.45
C ALA A 310 -11.11 -10.81 -15.59
N GLY A 311 -11.66 -11.02 -14.39
CA GLY A 311 -11.85 -9.96 -13.39
C GLY A 311 -10.53 -9.34 -12.96
N ILE A 312 -9.51 -10.17 -12.69
CA ILE A 312 -8.16 -9.74 -12.29
C ILE A 312 -7.48 -8.94 -13.40
N ILE A 313 -7.58 -9.37 -14.66
CA ILE A 313 -7.01 -8.66 -15.80
C ILE A 313 -7.62 -7.26 -15.91
N ALA A 314 -8.95 -7.16 -15.87
CA ALA A 314 -9.66 -5.89 -15.96
C ALA A 314 -9.29 -4.93 -14.82
N ALA A 315 -9.34 -5.43 -13.58
CA ALA A 315 -8.94 -4.65 -12.41
C ALA A 315 -7.47 -4.23 -12.45
N GLY A 316 -6.56 -5.14 -12.80
CA GLY A 316 -5.13 -4.88 -12.88
C GLY A 316 -4.81 -3.82 -13.93
N SER A 317 -5.39 -3.93 -15.13
CA SER A 317 -5.22 -2.92 -16.19
C SER A 317 -5.74 -1.55 -15.76
N ALA A 318 -6.94 -1.47 -15.19
CA ALA A 318 -7.48 -0.20 -14.70
C ALA A 318 -6.66 0.36 -13.53
N ALA A 319 -6.23 -0.49 -12.61
CA ALA A 319 -5.47 -0.08 -11.44
C ALA A 319 -4.14 0.56 -11.85
N GLN A 320 -3.36 -0.14 -12.68
CA GLN A 320 -2.05 0.32 -13.15
C GLN A 320 -2.15 1.58 -14.01
N ALA A 321 -3.17 1.68 -14.87
CA ALA A 321 -3.38 2.87 -15.68
C ALA A 321 -3.69 4.11 -14.81
N CYS A 322 -4.51 3.95 -13.76
CA CYS A 322 -4.80 5.02 -12.81
C CYS A 322 -3.57 5.42 -12.00
N ASP A 323 -2.84 4.44 -11.45
CA ASP A 323 -1.65 4.68 -10.62
C ASP A 323 -0.58 5.42 -11.46
N MET A 324 -0.31 4.95 -12.68
CA MET A 324 0.61 5.61 -13.61
C MET A 324 0.16 7.04 -13.97
N THR A 325 -1.14 7.28 -14.15
CA THR A 325 -1.67 8.64 -14.38
C THR A 325 -1.43 9.54 -13.18
N GLY A 326 -1.59 9.01 -11.95
CA GLY A 326 -1.29 9.71 -10.72
C GLY A 326 0.20 10.07 -10.59
N ASP A 327 1.08 9.14 -10.95
CA ASP A 327 2.53 9.38 -10.91
C ASP A 327 2.96 10.43 -11.94
N LEU A 328 2.43 10.33 -13.17
CA LEU A 328 2.66 11.32 -14.22
C LEU A 328 2.12 12.71 -13.84
N LYS A 329 0.94 12.79 -13.20
CA LYS A 329 0.35 14.03 -12.68
C LYS A 329 1.24 14.65 -11.60
N THR A 330 1.71 13.84 -10.65
CA THR A 330 2.65 14.27 -9.61
C THR A 330 3.93 14.79 -10.23
N GLY A 331 4.51 14.03 -11.16
CA GLY A 331 5.71 14.40 -11.88
C GLY A 331 5.56 15.68 -12.67
N HIS A 332 4.43 15.88 -13.35
CA HIS A 332 4.09 17.09 -14.07
C HIS A 332 4.06 18.32 -13.14
N LEU A 333 3.37 18.21 -12.00
CA LEU A 333 3.33 19.26 -10.98
C LEU A 333 4.72 19.60 -10.38
N LEU A 334 5.64 18.64 -10.42
CA LEU A 334 7.03 18.77 -9.98
C LEU A 334 8.00 19.14 -11.12
N ARG A 335 7.52 19.25 -12.36
CA ARG A 335 8.35 19.43 -13.56
C ARG A 335 9.41 18.33 -13.75
N ALA A 336 9.11 17.11 -13.31
CA ALA A 336 9.95 15.94 -13.50
C ALA A 336 9.80 15.35 -14.91
N LYS A 337 10.89 14.80 -15.46
CA LYS A 337 10.93 14.23 -16.82
C LYS A 337 10.04 12.96 -16.93
N PRO A 338 9.04 12.92 -17.83
CA PRO A 338 8.18 11.74 -18.00
C PRO A 338 8.95 10.47 -18.37
N LYS A 339 10.00 10.58 -19.19
CA LYS A 339 10.86 9.44 -19.55
C LYS A 339 11.50 8.76 -18.34
N ASN A 340 11.95 9.52 -17.36
CA ASN A 340 12.56 8.96 -16.15
C ASN A 340 11.54 8.25 -15.27
N GLN A 341 10.32 8.82 -15.17
CA GLN A 341 9.22 8.20 -14.44
C GLN A 341 8.80 6.87 -15.08
N PHE A 342 8.73 6.82 -16.41
CA PHE A 342 8.44 5.58 -17.13
C PHE A 342 9.48 4.48 -16.84
N VAL A 343 10.78 4.80 -16.89
CA VAL A 343 11.85 3.84 -16.56
C VAL A 343 11.73 3.39 -15.11
N ALA A 344 11.53 4.31 -14.16
CA ALA A 344 11.36 3.98 -12.75
C ALA A 344 10.18 3.03 -12.51
N GLN A 345 9.05 3.24 -13.18
CA GLN A 345 7.88 2.36 -13.11
C GLN A 345 8.16 0.96 -13.64
N VAL A 346 8.86 0.84 -14.77
CA VAL A 346 9.24 -0.45 -15.35
C VAL A 346 10.16 -1.21 -14.38
N THR A 347 11.19 -0.55 -13.84
CA THR A 347 12.10 -1.18 -12.89
C THR A 347 11.39 -1.56 -11.58
N GLY A 348 10.55 -0.67 -11.04
CA GLY A 348 9.77 -0.92 -9.83
C GLY A 348 8.79 -2.08 -10.00
N SER A 349 8.16 -2.18 -11.17
CA SER A 349 7.22 -3.27 -11.49
C SER A 349 7.90 -4.64 -11.41
N ILE A 350 9.12 -4.78 -11.96
CA ILE A 350 9.88 -6.04 -11.89
C ILE A 350 10.16 -6.46 -10.45
N VAL A 351 10.58 -5.52 -9.60
CA VAL A 351 10.86 -5.79 -8.18
C VAL A 351 9.55 -6.13 -7.44
N SER A 352 8.46 -5.44 -7.76
CA SER A 352 7.16 -5.63 -7.11
C SER A 352 6.57 -7.02 -7.32
N VAL A 353 6.87 -7.70 -8.44
CA VAL A 353 6.41 -9.08 -8.69
C VAL A 353 6.96 -10.02 -7.62
N PHE A 354 8.26 -9.99 -7.36
CA PHE A 354 8.89 -10.86 -6.36
C PHE A 354 8.44 -10.52 -4.95
N LEU A 355 8.35 -9.22 -4.62
CA LEU A 355 7.90 -8.78 -3.31
C LEU A 355 6.44 -9.17 -3.05
N GLY A 356 5.55 -8.96 -4.04
CA GLY A 356 4.13 -9.27 -3.94
C GLY A 356 3.88 -10.77 -3.78
N VAL A 357 4.59 -11.61 -4.54
CA VAL A 357 4.54 -13.07 -4.39
C VAL A 357 5.11 -13.50 -3.04
N GLY A 358 6.24 -12.94 -2.62
CA GLY A 358 6.85 -13.23 -1.32
C GLY A 358 5.91 -12.92 -0.14
N LEU A 359 5.26 -11.76 -0.17
CA LEU A 359 4.27 -11.37 0.83
C LEU A 359 3.04 -12.28 0.80
N PHE A 360 2.55 -12.65 -0.38
CA PHE A 360 1.43 -13.59 -0.50
C PHE A 360 1.76 -14.96 0.13
N VAL A 361 2.95 -15.50 -0.17
CA VAL A 361 3.41 -16.77 0.41
C VAL A 361 3.60 -16.64 1.93
N LEU A 362 4.12 -15.51 2.41
CA LEU A 362 4.26 -15.25 3.85
C LEU A 362 2.90 -15.28 4.55
N PHE A 363 1.91 -14.54 4.06
CA PHE A 363 0.59 -14.46 4.69
C PHE A 363 -0.19 -15.77 4.61
N THR A 364 -0.13 -16.47 3.48
CA THR A 364 -0.81 -17.78 3.32
C THR A 364 -0.19 -18.87 4.19
N LYS A 365 1.11 -18.78 4.50
CA LYS A 365 1.75 -19.66 5.49
C LYS A 365 1.42 -19.25 6.93
N ALA A 366 1.39 -17.96 7.23
CA ALA A 366 1.06 -17.46 8.56
C ALA A 366 -0.44 -17.65 8.91
N SER A 367 -1.31 -17.63 7.90
CA SER A 367 -2.76 -17.84 8.04
C SER A 367 -3.27 -18.77 6.94
N PRO A 368 -3.22 -20.10 7.16
CA PRO A 368 -3.69 -21.08 6.19
C PRO A 368 -5.17 -20.93 5.81
N CYS A 369 -5.97 -20.27 6.65
CA CYS A 369 -7.39 -20.01 6.42
C CYS A 369 -7.68 -19.12 5.19
N ILE A 370 -6.66 -18.47 4.62
CA ILE A 370 -6.75 -17.73 3.34
C ILE A 370 -7.03 -18.70 2.18
N LEU A 371 -6.35 -19.84 2.17
CA LEU A 371 -6.48 -20.86 1.13
C LEU A 371 -7.54 -21.89 1.50
N TYR A 372 -7.64 -22.21 2.79
CA TYR A 372 -8.51 -23.25 3.32
C TYR A 372 -9.40 -22.68 4.43
N PRO A 373 -10.48 -21.94 4.08
CA PRO A 373 -11.34 -21.30 5.07
C PRO A 373 -12.00 -22.36 5.98
N PRO A 374 -11.98 -22.17 7.31
CA PRO A 374 -12.56 -23.13 8.25
C PRO A 374 -14.09 -23.12 8.23
N GLU A 375 -14.71 -24.23 8.65
CA GLU A 375 -16.18 -24.41 8.60
C GLU A 375 -16.95 -23.42 9.49
N ASP A 376 -16.33 -22.89 10.55
CA ASP A 376 -16.92 -21.89 11.45
C ASP A 376 -16.88 -20.45 10.89
N GLY A 377 -16.18 -20.25 9.76
CA GLY A 377 -16.05 -18.99 9.04
C GLY A 377 -15.10 -17.98 9.67
N ILE A 378 -14.43 -18.34 10.77
CA ILE A 378 -13.54 -17.46 11.52
C ILE A 378 -12.12 -17.64 10.99
N CYS A 379 -11.63 -16.66 10.23
CA CYS A 379 -10.26 -16.63 9.75
C CYS A 379 -9.51 -15.49 10.42
N SER A 380 -8.32 -15.77 10.95
CA SER A 380 -7.42 -14.77 11.51
C SER A 380 -7.07 -13.70 10.48
N TYR A 381 -6.99 -14.06 9.19
CA TYR A 381 -6.74 -13.15 8.07
C TYR A 381 -7.93 -13.17 7.08
N GLY A 382 -8.95 -12.36 7.33
CA GLY A 382 -10.10 -12.26 6.43
C GLY A 382 -9.75 -11.59 5.09
N ALA A 383 -10.16 -12.19 3.96
CA ALA A 383 -10.04 -11.60 2.62
C ALA A 383 -11.44 -11.22 2.07
N PRO A 384 -12.09 -10.15 2.59
CA PRO A 384 -13.48 -9.82 2.24
C PRO A 384 -13.68 -9.52 0.75
N SER A 385 -12.72 -8.87 0.11
CA SER A 385 -12.78 -8.58 -1.33
C SER A 385 -12.70 -9.85 -2.17
N VAL A 386 -11.91 -10.85 -1.75
CA VAL A 386 -11.83 -12.16 -2.42
C VAL A 386 -13.16 -12.89 -2.31
N ALA A 387 -13.77 -12.87 -1.13
CA ALA A 387 -15.10 -13.44 -0.90
C ALA A 387 -16.17 -12.82 -1.82
N ALA A 388 -16.16 -11.49 -2.01
CA ALA A 388 -17.07 -10.83 -2.93
C ALA A 388 -16.85 -11.26 -4.39
N TRP A 389 -15.60 -11.39 -4.83
CA TRP A 389 -15.27 -11.81 -6.20
C TRP A 389 -15.66 -13.27 -6.45
N GLN A 390 -15.42 -14.15 -5.47
CA GLN A 390 -15.82 -15.56 -5.51
C GLN A 390 -17.34 -15.71 -5.56
N ALA A 391 -18.08 -14.89 -4.81
CA ALA A 391 -19.53 -14.93 -4.81
C ALA A 391 -20.12 -14.53 -6.16
N VAL A 392 -19.60 -13.46 -6.79
CA VAL A 392 -19.99 -13.08 -8.15
C VAL A 392 -19.68 -14.21 -9.13
N ALA A 393 -18.47 -14.77 -9.08
CA ALA A 393 -18.08 -15.88 -9.95
C ALA A 393 -19.04 -17.07 -9.81
N THR A 394 -19.35 -17.46 -8.57
CA THR A 394 -20.30 -18.55 -8.28
C THR A 394 -21.70 -18.24 -8.81
N ALA A 395 -22.22 -17.02 -8.61
CA ALA A 395 -23.55 -16.63 -9.07
C ALA A 395 -23.69 -16.69 -10.58
N VAL A 396 -22.69 -16.17 -11.30
CA VAL A 396 -22.77 -16.08 -12.76
C VAL A 396 -22.56 -17.44 -13.43
N THR A 397 -21.84 -18.37 -12.79
CA THR A 397 -21.60 -19.71 -13.32
C THR A 397 -22.63 -20.76 -12.90
N ALA A 398 -23.41 -20.53 -11.84
CA ALA A 398 -24.38 -21.51 -11.36
C ALA A 398 -25.61 -21.66 -12.29
N ASP A 399 -26.14 -22.89 -12.35
CA ASP A 399 -27.37 -23.24 -13.10
C ASP A 399 -28.63 -22.69 -12.43
N LYS A 400 -28.68 -22.77 -11.10
CA LYS A 400 -29.68 -22.13 -10.24
C LYS A 400 -28.99 -21.08 -9.41
N LEU A 401 -29.55 -19.87 -9.34
CA LEU A 401 -28.99 -18.79 -8.53
C LEU A 401 -28.94 -19.22 -7.05
N PRO A 402 -27.75 -19.34 -6.44
CA PRO A 402 -27.61 -19.75 -5.03
C PRO A 402 -27.89 -18.55 -4.10
N ILE A 403 -28.93 -17.79 -4.41
CA ILE A 403 -29.27 -16.55 -3.70
C ILE A 403 -30.59 -16.80 -2.99
N PRO A 404 -30.67 -16.65 -1.65
CA PRO A 404 -31.94 -16.64 -0.95
C PRO A 404 -32.88 -15.62 -1.60
N PRO A 405 -34.13 -15.97 -1.97
CA PRO A 405 -35.03 -15.03 -2.64
C PRO A 405 -35.23 -13.73 -1.85
N SER A 406 -35.34 -13.83 -0.51
CA SER A 406 -35.44 -12.67 0.40
C SER A 406 -34.23 -11.73 0.30
N SER A 407 -33.02 -12.30 0.17
CA SER A 407 -31.78 -11.56 -0.05
C SER A 407 -31.79 -10.88 -1.42
N GLY A 408 -32.19 -11.60 -2.47
CA GLY A 408 -32.31 -11.07 -3.83
C GLY A 408 -33.27 -9.87 -3.94
N TYR A 409 -34.47 -9.97 -3.37
CA TYR A 409 -35.44 -8.87 -3.37
C TYR A 409 -34.92 -7.65 -2.60
N THR A 410 -34.28 -7.87 -1.45
CA THR A 410 -33.67 -6.79 -0.67
C THR A 410 -32.52 -6.12 -1.44
N ALA A 411 -31.68 -6.92 -2.11
CA ALA A 411 -30.59 -6.43 -2.94
C ALA A 411 -31.10 -5.52 -4.05
N ILE A 412 -32.17 -5.91 -4.74
CA ILE A 412 -32.80 -5.10 -5.80
C ILE A 412 -33.35 -3.80 -5.20
N GLY A 413 -34.13 -3.86 -4.11
CA GLY A 413 -34.72 -2.69 -3.48
C GLY A 413 -33.68 -1.65 -3.02
N LEU A 414 -32.62 -2.10 -2.35
CA LEU A 414 -31.52 -1.22 -1.92
C LEU A 414 -30.72 -0.67 -3.11
N SER A 415 -30.53 -1.46 -4.16
CA SER A 415 -29.82 -1.00 -5.36
C SER A 415 -30.63 0.04 -6.14
N VAL A 416 -31.94 -0.13 -6.27
CA VAL A 416 -32.82 0.90 -6.84
C VAL A 416 -32.74 2.18 -6.02
N THR A 417 -32.77 2.07 -4.69
CA THR A 417 -32.60 3.23 -3.79
C THR A 417 -31.25 3.92 -4.00
N ALA A 418 -30.18 3.15 -4.16
CA ALA A 418 -28.85 3.68 -4.46
C ALA A 418 -28.83 4.45 -5.80
N VAL A 419 -29.41 3.90 -6.87
CA VAL A 419 -29.51 4.57 -8.17
C VAL A 419 -30.34 5.85 -8.08
N VAL A 420 -31.50 5.80 -7.43
CA VAL A 420 -32.35 6.98 -7.23
C VAL A 420 -31.59 8.06 -6.48
N THR A 421 -30.84 7.69 -5.44
CA THR A 421 -30.01 8.64 -4.68
C THR A 421 -28.95 9.30 -5.57
N VAL A 422 -28.27 8.53 -6.42
CA VAL A 422 -27.26 9.05 -7.37
C VAL A 422 -27.87 9.99 -8.41
N VAL A 423 -29.02 9.61 -8.97
CA VAL A 423 -29.74 10.42 -9.97
C VAL A 423 -30.21 11.72 -9.36
N VAL A 424 -30.82 11.68 -8.17
CA VAL A 424 -31.25 12.87 -7.42
C VAL A 424 -30.06 13.76 -7.05
N LYS A 425 -28.94 13.16 -6.59
CA LYS A 425 -27.69 13.88 -6.30
C LYS A 425 -27.21 14.71 -7.49
N HIS A 426 -27.19 14.11 -8.68
CA HIS A 426 -26.67 14.78 -9.89
C HIS A 426 -27.66 15.70 -10.59
N LEU A 427 -28.97 15.46 -10.48
CA LEU A 427 -29.99 16.25 -11.18
C LEU A 427 -30.61 17.36 -10.33
N TRP A 428 -30.77 17.16 -9.02
CA TRP A 428 -31.55 18.07 -8.16
C TRP A 428 -30.75 18.68 -7.01
N ILE A 429 -29.77 17.97 -6.46
CA ILE A 429 -29.04 18.46 -5.29
C ILE A 429 -27.89 19.40 -5.73
N PRO A 430 -27.84 20.64 -5.22
CA PRO A 430 -26.70 21.54 -5.45
C PRO A 430 -25.39 20.93 -4.93
N ARG A 431 -24.27 21.17 -5.62
CA ARG A 431 -22.95 20.62 -5.28
C ARG A 431 -22.54 20.81 -3.82
N LYS A 432 -22.93 21.93 -3.19
CA LYS A 432 -22.67 22.24 -1.77
C LYS A 432 -23.16 21.16 -0.80
N TYR A 433 -24.21 20.41 -1.15
CA TYR A 433 -24.81 19.41 -0.27
C TYR A 433 -24.43 17.96 -0.64
N TRP A 434 -23.55 17.75 -1.62
CA TRP A 434 -23.16 16.41 -2.05
C TRP A 434 -22.45 15.62 -0.95
N ASP A 435 -21.77 16.30 -0.03
CA ASP A 435 -21.10 15.68 1.12
C ASP A 435 -22.07 15.10 2.16
N TYR A 436 -23.35 15.46 2.13
CA TYR A 436 -24.37 14.91 3.02
C TYR A 436 -25.17 13.75 2.39
N VAL A 437 -24.97 13.49 1.09
CA VAL A 437 -25.65 12.41 0.40
C VAL A 437 -24.96 11.09 0.74
N PRO A 438 -25.69 10.05 1.20
CA PRO A 438 -25.09 8.78 1.58
C PRO A 438 -24.23 8.16 0.48
N ASN A 439 -23.02 7.73 0.84
CA ASN A 439 -22.15 6.97 -0.04
C ASN A 439 -22.55 5.49 -0.02
N TRP A 440 -23.34 5.08 -1.01
CA TRP A 440 -23.83 3.70 -1.11
C TRP A 440 -22.73 2.68 -1.42
N ASN A 441 -21.58 3.08 -1.97
CA ASN A 441 -20.45 2.16 -2.12
C ASN A 441 -19.87 1.79 -0.76
N ALA A 442 -19.72 2.78 0.14
CA ALA A 442 -19.28 2.55 1.51
C ALA A 442 -20.31 1.69 2.27
N ILE A 443 -21.60 2.00 2.15
CA ILE A 443 -22.67 1.18 2.75
C ILE A 443 -22.61 -0.27 2.23
N GLY A 444 -22.50 -0.47 0.92
CA GLY A 444 -22.45 -1.82 0.33
C GLY A 444 -21.23 -2.62 0.79
N LEU A 445 -20.09 -1.97 1.07
CA LEU A 445 -18.92 -2.64 1.61
C LEU A 445 -19.13 -3.10 3.06
N ALA A 446 -19.86 -2.35 3.88
CA ALA A 446 -20.21 -2.75 5.25
C ALA A 446 -21.08 -4.02 5.30
N PHE A 447 -21.85 -4.29 4.25
CA PHE A 447 -22.65 -5.52 4.13
C PHE A 447 -21.79 -6.76 3.84
N VAL A 448 -20.63 -6.59 3.21
CA VAL A 448 -19.71 -7.68 2.83
C VAL A 448 -18.75 -8.04 3.97
N VAL A 449 -18.47 -7.07 4.84
CA VAL A 449 -17.48 -7.17 5.92
C VAL A 449 -18.22 -7.39 7.24
N PRO A 450 -18.01 -8.51 7.96
CA PRO A 450 -18.62 -8.75 9.27
C PRO A 450 -17.95 -8.02 10.45
N GLN A 451 -16.79 -7.40 10.22
CA GLN A 451 -16.03 -6.66 11.23
C GLN A 451 -16.59 -5.26 11.46
N THR A 452 -17.59 -5.12 12.34
CA THR A 452 -18.28 -3.82 12.58
C THR A 452 -17.36 -2.74 13.18
N TYR A 453 -16.32 -3.17 13.89
CA TYR A 453 -15.34 -2.30 14.52
C TYR A 453 -14.56 -1.45 13.52
N TYR A 454 -14.30 -1.92 12.30
CA TYR A 454 -13.66 -1.10 11.25
C TYR A 454 -14.47 0.16 10.93
N GLY A 455 -15.80 0.05 10.92
CA GLY A 455 -16.69 1.20 10.73
C GLY A 455 -16.61 2.19 11.88
N THR A 456 -16.58 1.70 13.12
CA THR A 456 -16.47 2.55 14.31
C THR A 456 -15.15 3.32 14.35
N ALA A 457 -14.03 2.66 14.06
CA ALA A 457 -12.70 3.27 14.04
C ALA A 457 -12.59 4.34 12.94
N MET A 458 -13.14 4.05 11.76
CA MET A 458 -13.12 4.97 10.63
C MET A 458 -14.01 6.20 10.87
N ALA A 459 -15.21 6.02 11.42
CA ALA A 459 -16.09 7.13 11.82
C ALA A 459 -15.48 7.98 12.94
N ALA A 460 -14.80 7.36 13.92
CA ALA A 460 -14.07 8.06 14.97
C ALA A 460 -12.93 8.91 14.37
N GLY A 461 -12.15 8.35 13.44
CA GLY A 461 -11.07 9.05 12.73
C GLY A 461 -11.57 10.26 11.95
N ALA A 462 -12.66 10.11 11.18
CA ALA A 462 -13.26 11.22 10.42
C ALA A 462 -13.83 12.31 11.33
N THR A 463 -14.48 11.93 12.43
CA THR A 463 -15.02 12.86 13.42
C THR A 463 -13.90 13.64 14.12
N PHE A 464 -12.83 12.94 14.52
CA PHE A 464 -11.62 13.57 15.06
C PHE A 464 -11.02 14.57 14.06
N ASN A 465 -10.92 14.19 12.79
CA ASN A 465 -10.37 15.02 11.73
C ASN A 465 -11.16 16.33 11.57
N TYR A 466 -12.50 16.25 11.54
CA TYR A 466 -13.38 17.40 11.44
C TYR A 466 -13.33 18.33 12.66
N LEU A 467 -13.25 17.77 13.87
CA LEU A 467 -13.07 18.56 15.08
C LEU A 467 -11.70 19.24 15.12
N TRP A 468 -10.66 18.56 14.63
CA TRP A 468 -9.30 19.09 14.56
C TRP A 468 -9.19 20.24 13.56
N GLU A 469 -9.77 20.08 12.36
CA GLU A 469 -9.85 21.13 11.35
C GLU A 469 -10.51 22.40 11.89
N ARG A 470 -11.65 22.27 12.59
CA ARG A 470 -12.37 23.40 13.19
C ARG A 470 -11.63 24.06 14.35
N ARG A 471 -10.91 23.28 15.15
CA ARG A 471 -10.22 23.79 16.33
C ARG A 471 -8.89 24.47 15.98
N ASN A 472 -8.15 23.94 15.00
CA ASN A 472 -6.87 24.52 14.59
C ASN A 472 -6.54 24.18 13.11
N PRO A 473 -7.03 24.99 12.16
CA PRO A 473 -6.81 24.77 10.72
C PRO A 473 -5.33 24.75 10.33
N ARG A 474 -4.51 25.63 10.92
CA ARG A 474 -3.08 25.73 10.60
C ARG A 474 -2.31 24.47 11.00
N ASN A 475 -2.66 23.87 12.13
CA ASN A 475 -2.05 22.63 12.60
C ASN A 475 -2.55 21.44 11.76
N PHE A 476 -3.85 21.41 11.49
CA PHE A 476 -4.47 20.41 10.63
C PHE A 476 -3.80 20.32 9.25
N ASP A 477 -3.68 21.43 8.52
CA ASP A 477 -3.06 21.48 7.19
C ASP A 477 -1.60 21.00 7.20
N MET A 478 -0.92 21.17 8.33
CA MET A 478 0.46 20.75 8.50
C MET A 478 0.56 19.25 8.80
N TYR A 479 -0.26 18.70 9.68
CA TYR A 479 -0.02 17.37 10.27
C TYR A 479 -1.03 16.29 9.87
N MET A 480 -2.21 16.63 9.34
CA MET A 480 -3.27 15.66 9.04
C MET A 480 -2.80 14.53 8.10
N PHE A 481 -2.24 14.89 6.94
CA PHE A 481 -1.71 13.92 5.98
C PHE A 481 -0.57 13.05 6.53
N PRO A 482 0.52 13.61 7.09
CA PRO A 482 1.63 12.79 7.58
C PRO A 482 1.22 11.92 8.78
N ILE A 483 0.40 12.40 9.71
CA ILE A 483 -0.03 11.59 10.86
C ILE A 483 -0.88 10.41 10.37
N SER A 484 -1.87 10.66 9.51
CA SER A 484 -2.74 9.62 8.96
C SER A 484 -1.96 8.57 8.17
N ALA A 485 -1.03 9.01 7.32
CA ALA A 485 -0.17 8.11 6.54
C ALA A 485 0.73 7.25 7.44
N GLY A 486 1.29 7.83 8.51
CA GLY A 486 2.13 7.08 9.44
C GLY A 486 1.32 6.07 10.25
N MET A 487 0.07 6.37 10.63
CA MET A 487 -0.81 5.39 11.28
C MET A 487 -1.14 4.20 10.36
N LEU A 488 -1.49 4.46 9.09
CA LEU A 488 -1.71 3.40 8.08
C LEU A 488 -0.47 2.51 7.91
N ALA A 489 0.68 3.13 7.66
CA ALA A 489 1.92 2.43 7.39
C ALA A 489 2.45 1.68 8.62
N GLY A 490 2.33 2.29 9.81
CA GLY A 490 2.82 1.74 11.07
C GLY A 490 2.10 0.47 11.47
N GLU A 491 0.76 0.47 11.44
CA GLU A 491 -0.02 -0.73 11.72
C GLU A 491 0.21 -1.82 10.65
N GLY A 492 0.26 -1.45 9.37
CA GLY A 492 0.48 -2.39 8.27
C GLY A 492 1.83 -3.11 8.38
N LEU A 493 2.93 -2.38 8.63
CA LEU A 493 4.26 -2.97 8.82
C LEU A 493 4.41 -3.67 10.17
N GLY A 494 3.73 -3.21 11.23
CA GLY A 494 3.66 -3.91 12.51
C GLY A 494 3.02 -5.30 12.39
N GLY A 495 1.98 -5.42 11.54
CA GLY A 495 1.36 -6.70 11.21
C GLY A 495 2.30 -7.67 10.47
N VAL A 496 3.15 -7.16 9.57
CA VAL A 496 4.17 -7.99 8.89
C VAL A 496 5.15 -8.56 9.91
N LEU A 497 5.65 -7.72 10.83
CA LEU A 497 6.52 -8.18 11.91
C LEU A 497 5.85 -9.24 12.79
N LEU A 498 4.57 -9.07 13.14
CA LEU A 498 3.84 -10.05 13.94
C LEU A 498 3.67 -11.39 13.22
N ALA A 499 3.36 -11.37 11.92
CA ALA A 499 3.29 -12.57 11.09
C ALA A 499 4.64 -13.31 11.03
N LEU A 500 5.74 -12.58 10.96
CA LEU A 500 7.09 -13.13 11.00
C LEU A 500 7.40 -13.78 12.36
N LEU A 501 7.04 -13.12 13.46
CA LEU A 501 7.20 -13.66 14.82
C LEU A 501 6.40 -14.95 15.01
N SER A 502 5.18 -15.00 14.47
CA SER A 502 4.33 -16.20 14.44
C SER A 502 4.99 -17.36 13.70
N VAL A 503 5.45 -17.15 12.46
CA VAL A 503 6.17 -18.18 11.68
C VAL A 503 7.44 -18.65 12.40
N ALA A 504 8.04 -17.78 13.22
CA ALA A 504 9.22 -18.09 14.02
C ALA A 504 8.93 -18.80 15.37
N GLY A 505 7.66 -19.08 15.71
CA GLY A 505 7.28 -19.81 16.93
C GLY A 505 7.37 -19.02 18.24
N VAL A 506 7.48 -17.69 18.14
CA VAL A 506 7.34 -16.69 19.24
C VAL A 506 6.21 -15.72 18.94
N GLY A 507 5.27 -16.17 18.10
CA GLY A 507 4.04 -15.47 17.84
C GLY A 507 3.34 -15.17 19.16
N ALA A 508 2.54 -14.12 19.12
CA ALA A 508 1.72 -13.77 20.25
C ALA A 508 0.55 -14.76 20.37
N ASP A 509 0.84 -16.01 20.71
CA ASP A 509 -0.14 -17.10 20.66
C ASP A 509 -1.06 -17.07 21.91
N GLY A 510 -0.96 -16.03 22.74
CA GLY A 510 -1.74 -15.83 23.96
C GLY A 510 -1.50 -16.86 25.08
N GLU A 511 -0.90 -18.01 24.78
CA GLU A 511 -0.65 -19.13 25.69
C GLU A 511 0.82 -19.27 26.10
N LYS A 512 1.78 -18.92 25.22
CA LYS A 512 3.23 -19.09 25.49
C LYS A 512 3.95 -17.77 25.80
N TYR A 513 3.60 -16.70 25.09
CA TYR A 513 4.12 -15.35 25.27
C TYR A 513 2.96 -14.37 25.07
N GLY A 514 2.42 -13.79 26.15
CA GLY A 514 1.30 -12.82 26.10
C GLY A 514 0.18 -13.12 27.11
N THR A 515 -0.90 -12.32 27.07
CA THR A 515 -2.12 -12.55 27.86
C THR A 515 -3.36 -12.46 26.98
N SER A 516 -4.29 -13.40 27.16
CA SER A 516 -5.59 -13.42 26.48
C SER A 516 -6.74 -13.02 27.42
N VAL A 517 -6.42 -12.33 28.52
CA VAL A 517 -7.44 -11.79 29.45
C VAL A 517 -8.37 -10.86 28.68
N GLY A 518 -9.67 -11.12 28.78
CA GLY A 518 -10.71 -10.36 28.06
C GLY A 518 -11.14 -10.95 26.72
N CYS A 519 -10.41 -11.94 26.17
CA CYS A 519 -10.79 -12.63 24.94
C CYS A 519 -11.76 -13.80 25.20
N THR A 520 -12.60 -14.12 24.21
CA THR A 520 -13.44 -15.34 24.23
C THR A 520 -12.58 -16.61 24.07
N ASN A 521 -12.92 -17.74 24.71
CA ASN A 521 -12.10 -18.97 24.73
C ASN A 521 -11.71 -19.50 23.33
N SER A 522 -12.52 -19.24 22.29
CA SER A 522 -12.25 -19.66 20.91
C SER A 522 -11.47 -18.59 20.08
N GLN A 523 -11.19 -17.41 20.64
CA GLN A 523 -10.27 -16.42 20.05
C GLN A 523 -8.81 -16.59 20.48
N ARG A 524 -8.49 -17.62 21.27
CA ARG A 524 -7.09 -17.95 21.63
C ARG A 524 -6.16 -18.11 20.42
N SER A 525 -6.69 -18.43 19.23
CA SER A 525 -5.96 -18.49 17.95
C SER A 525 -6.07 -17.23 17.05
N ARG A 526 -6.80 -16.17 17.47
CA ARG A 526 -7.05 -14.98 16.62
C ARG A 526 -5.92 -13.93 16.62
N THR A 527 -4.95 -14.04 17.52
CA THR A 527 -3.91 -13.01 17.74
C THR A 527 -2.99 -12.71 16.56
N MET A 528 -3.05 -13.48 15.48
CA MET A 528 -1.99 -13.44 14.46
C MET A 528 -2.24 -12.58 13.23
N ALA A 529 -3.47 -12.17 12.87
CA ALA A 529 -3.65 -11.67 11.49
C ALA A 529 -4.76 -10.64 11.19
N ASP A 530 -5.40 -10.03 12.18
CA ASP A 530 -6.51 -9.09 11.91
C ASP A 530 -6.07 -7.73 11.31
N SER A 531 -4.79 -7.57 10.94
CA SER A 531 -4.20 -6.26 10.58
C SER A 531 -3.54 -6.14 9.20
N SER A 532 -3.65 -7.12 8.32
CA SER A 532 -3.16 -6.97 6.93
C SER A 532 -4.24 -7.17 5.86
N SER A 533 -5.46 -7.61 6.26
CA SER A 533 -6.69 -7.16 5.60
C SER A 533 -6.66 -5.63 5.52
N VAL A 534 -6.24 -4.96 6.59
CA VAL A 534 -6.03 -3.51 6.65
C VAL A 534 -5.14 -2.97 5.52
N SER A 535 -4.09 -3.60 5.00
CA SER A 535 -3.29 -2.96 3.93
C SER A 535 -3.97 -3.00 2.55
N ARG A 536 -4.66 -4.11 2.21
CA ARG A 536 -5.43 -4.22 0.96
C ARG A 536 -6.81 -3.59 1.07
N THR A 537 -7.54 -3.81 2.17
CA THR A 537 -8.81 -3.17 2.46
C THR A 537 -8.63 -1.69 2.80
N SER A 538 -7.58 -1.23 3.50
CA SER A 538 -7.26 0.22 3.64
C SER A 538 -6.69 0.82 2.36
N SER A 539 -5.92 0.11 1.52
CA SER A 539 -5.60 0.66 0.19
C SER A 539 -6.84 0.72 -0.71
N GLU A 540 -7.73 -0.28 -0.67
CA GLU A 540 -9.04 -0.24 -1.33
C GLU A 540 -9.95 0.81 -0.71
N HIS A 541 -9.97 1.03 0.62
CA HIS A 541 -10.76 2.05 1.31
C HIS A 541 -10.15 3.44 1.13
N THR A 542 -8.84 3.61 1.08
CA THR A 542 -8.20 4.89 0.73
C THR A 542 -8.42 5.20 -0.75
N ARG A 543 -8.45 4.17 -1.63
CA ARG A 543 -8.80 4.28 -3.06
C ARG A 543 -10.31 4.41 -3.32
N GLN A 544 -11.16 3.90 -2.42
CA GLN A 544 -12.63 3.97 -2.46
C GLN A 544 -13.19 5.07 -1.56
N ALA A 545 -12.40 5.73 -0.72
CA ALA A 545 -12.83 6.85 0.11
C ALA A 545 -12.10 8.13 -0.27
N SER A 546 -11.03 8.04 -1.07
CA SER A 546 -10.78 9.03 -2.11
C SER A 546 -11.93 9.12 -3.13
N THR A 547 -13.01 8.32 -2.99
CA THR A 547 -14.26 8.53 -3.73
C THR A 547 -15.08 9.74 -3.40
N VAL A 548 -14.92 10.28 -2.21
CA VAL A 548 -15.58 11.53 -1.86
C VAL A 548 -14.68 12.23 -0.86
N GLY A 549 -13.51 12.67 -1.33
CA GLY A 549 -12.85 13.80 -0.69
C GLY A 549 -13.72 15.05 -0.91
N PRO A 550 -13.66 16.07 -0.03
CA PRO A 550 -14.31 17.32 -0.32
C PRO A 550 -13.80 17.78 -1.68
N SER A 551 -14.72 18.17 -2.56
CA SER A 551 -14.36 19.06 -3.66
C SER A 551 -13.82 20.31 -3.00
N ALA A 552 -12.50 20.38 -2.79
CA ALA A 552 -11.85 21.63 -2.50
C ALA A 552 -12.25 22.53 -3.68
N ASP A 553 -13.10 23.49 -3.39
CA ASP A 553 -13.78 24.32 -4.37
C ASP A 553 -12.79 24.78 -5.43
N LEU A 554 -13.06 24.37 -6.67
CA LEU A 554 -12.38 24.86 -7.88
C LEU A 554 -12.74 26.33 -8.19
N VAL A 555 -13.15 27.13 -7.20
CA VAL A 555 -13.47 28.56 -7.38
C VAL A 555 -13.01 29.34 -6.16
N GLN A 556 -11.73 29.76 -6.18
CA GLN A 556 -11.21 31.10 -5.80
C GLN A 556 -9.69 31.05 -5.54
N VAL A 557 -8.89 30.77 -6.58
CA VAL A 557 -7.50 31.30 -6.65
C VAL A 557 -7.21 31.88 -8.05
N GLU A 558 -8.25 32.28 -8.79
CA GLU A 558 -8.13 32.97 -10.09
C GLU A 558 -8.04 34.51 -9.92
N LYS A 559 -7.63 34.99 -8.74
CA LYS A 559 -7.46 36.44 -8.46
C LYS A 559 -6.13 36.80 -7.79
N ALA A 560 -5.07 36.06 -8.12
CA ALA A 560 -3.69 36.48 -7.84
C ALA A 560 -2.78 36.48 -9.07
N GLU A 561 -3.34 36.39 -10.28
CA GLU A 561 -2.63 36.62 -11.54
C GLU A 561 -3.13 37.91 -12.19
N THR A 562 -2.67 39.05 -11.70
CA THR A 562 -2.61 40.32 -12.45
C THR A 562 -1.83 41.30 -11.60
N HIS A 563 -0.50 41.18 -11.62
CA HIS A 563 0.48 42.27 -11.45
C HIS A 563 1.90 41.69 -11.39
N HIS A 564 2.35 41.08 -12.49
CA HIS A 564 3.77 41.04 -12.81
C HIS A 564 3.94 41.32 -14.30
N ALA A 565 3.71 42.60 -14.63
CA ALA A 565 4.22 43.18 -15.87
C ALA A 565 5.75 43.12 -15.84
N GLY A 566 6.32 42.79 -17.00
CA GLY A 566 7.71 42.43 -17.15
C GLY A 566 8.70 43.48 -16.66
N LEU A 567 9.77 43.00 -16.04
CA LEU A 567 11.05 43.66 -16.03
C LEU A 567 12.12 42.58 -16.20
N GLY A 568 12.76 42.58 -17.36
CA GLY A 568 14.14 42.13 -17.45
C GLY A 568 14.95 43.03 -16.53
N GLN A 569 15.52 42.47 -15.48
CA GLN A 569 16.52 43.13 -14.66
C GLN A 569 17.73 42.22 -14.60
N GLU A 570 18.82 42.70 -15.18
CA GLU A 570 20.17 42.23 -14.91
C GLU A 570 20.43 42.18 -13.39
N PRO A 571 21.28 41.25 -12.91
CA PRO A 571 21.48 41.08 -11.48
C PRO A 571 22.19 42.30 -10.88
N VAL A 572 21.43 43.12 -10.15
CA VAL A 572 21.98 44.16 -9.29
C VAL A 572 22.74 43.48 -8.15
N LYS A 573 24.07 43.59 -8.18
CA LYS A 573 24.95 43.37 -7.03
C LYS A 573 24.60 44.39 -5.95
N GLY A 574 24.03 43.94 -4.84
CA GLY A 574 23.87 44.74 -3.63
C GLY A 574 22.78 44.18 -2.72
N GLU A 575 23.18 43.79 -1.50
CA GLU A 575 22.34 43.56 -0.31
C GLU A 575 21.46 42.29 -0.23
N GLN A 576 22.09 41.21 0.26
CA GLN A 576 21.45 40.29 1.21
C GLN A 576 22.36 40.14 2.45
N SER A 577 22.25 41.09 3.38
CA SER A 577 23.12 41.26 4.56
C SER A 577 23.00 40.17 5.65
N TRP A 578 22.18 39.14 5.47
CA TRP A 578 21.89 38.12 6.50
C TRP A 578 22.19 36.68 6.07
N GLU A 579 22.54 36.47 4.80
CA GLU A 579 22.90 35.13 4.31
C GLU A 579 24.36 34.84 4.60
N VAL A 580 24.60 33.89 5.50
CA VAL A 580 25.93 33.38 5.80
C VAL A 580 26.37 32.48 4.66
N PHE A 581 27.23 33.00 3.79
CA PHE A 581 27.90 32.23 2.74
C PHE A 581 29.06 31.41 3.34
N LEU A 582 29.26 30.21 2.80
CA LEU A 582 30.42 29.39 3.14
C LEU A 582 31.65 30.00 2.46
N ASP A 583 32.77 30.08 3.19
CA ASP A 583 34.03 30.50 2.59
C ASP A 583 34.58 29.35 1.75
N SER A 584 35.49 29.63 0.82
CA SER A 584 36.13 28.62 -0.05
C SER A 584 36.83 27.49 0.72
N THR A 585 37.13 27.69 2.01
CA THR A 585 37.71 26.68 2.91
C THR A 585 36.67 25.73 3.52
N ASP A 586 35.41 26.17 3.66
CA ASP A 586 34.34 25.44 4.34
C ASP A 586 33.41 24.70 3.37
N ASP A 587 33.39 25.10 2.09
CA ASP A 587 32.59 24.48 1.05
C ASP A 587 33.09 23.05 0.72
N PRO A 588 32.24 22.00 0.86
CA PRO A 588 32.55 20.63 0.44
C PRO A 588 33.04 20.52 -1.01
N LYS A 589 32.56 21.38 -1.90
CA LYS A 589 32.92 21.41 -3.33
C LYS A 589 34.30 22.01 -3.60
N HIS A 590 34.92 22.71 -2.65
CA HIS A 590 36.26 23.28 -2.80
C HIS A 590 37.37 22.42 -2.16
N ARG A 591 37.03 21.25 -1.60
CA ARG A 591 38.02 20.32 -1.04
C ARG A 591 39.00 19.76 -2.09
N LYS A 592 40.22 19.43 -1.66
CA LYS A 592 41.23 18.78 -2.52
C LYS A 592 40.66 17.51 -3.17
N THR A 593 40.90 17.34 -4.47
CA THR A 593 40.38 16.23 -5.29
C THR A 593 40.65 14.85 -4.67
N VAL A 594 41.88 14.62 -4.18
CA VAL A 594 42.26 13.37 -3.51
C VAL A 594 41.36 13.06 -2.31
N ARG A 595 41.03 14.08 -1.51
CA ARG A 595 40.16 13.91 -0.33
C ARG A 595 38.72 13.62 -0.71
N LYS A 596 38.21 14.21 -1.81
CA LYS A 596 36.87 13.91 -2.32
C LYS A 596 36.75 12.47 -2.80
N TRP A 597 37.73 12.00 -3.58
CA TRP A 597 37.77 10.62 -4.05
C TRP A 597 37.93 9.62 -2.91
N LEU A 598 38.71 9.95 -1.89
CA LEU A 598 38.82 9.14 -0.69
C LEU A 598 37.48 9.02 0.06
N ILE A 599 36.70 10.10 0.17
CA ILE A 599 35.35 10.04 0.76
C ILE A 599 34.42 9.14 -0.07
N VAL A 600 34.42 9.29 -1.41
CA VAL A 600 33.61 8.44 -2.29
C VAL A 600 34.02 6.98 -2.18
N PHE A 601 35.31 6.70 -2.09
CA PHE A 601 35.82 5.35 -1.89
C PHE A 601 35.32 4.73 -0.59
N VAL A 602 35.45 5.43 0.55
CA VAL A 602 34.96 4.96 1.86
C VAL A 602 33.45 4.74 1.86
N LEU A 603 32.67 5.63 1.25
CA LEU A 603 31.21 5.45 1.11
C LEU A 603 30.87 4.23 0.24
N SER A 604 31.64 4.00 -0.82
CA SER A 604 31.44 2.88 -1.74
C SER A 604 31.79 1.55 -1.06
N THR A 605 32.93 1.46 -0.37
CA THR A 605 33.34 0.24 0.36
C THR A 605 32.40 -0.07 1.53
N SER A 606 31.89 0.95 2.21
CA SER A 606 30.85 0.81 3.24
C SER A 606 29.53 0.28 2.65
N SER A 607 29.10 0.81 1.50
CA SER A 607 27.91 0.30 0.81
C SER A 607 28.07 -1.15 0.36
N THR A 608 29.25 -1.52 -0.17
CA THR A 608 29.59 -2.90 -0.50
C THR A 608 29.52 -3.79 0.73
N CYS A 609 30.04 -3.34 1.89
CA CYS A 609 29.99 -4.11 3.13
C CYS A 609 28.54 -4.40 3.56
N VAL A 610 27.65 -3.40 3.52
CA VAL A 610 26.24 -3.55 3.89
C VAL A 610 25.51 -4.48 2.93
N THR A 611 25.65 -4.30 1.61
CA THR A 611 24.96 -5.18 0.65
C THR A 611 25.56 -6.58 0.64
N CYS A 612 26.83 -6.72 0.97
CA CYS A 612 27.46 -8.02 1.19
C CYS A 612 26.87 -8.74 2.40
N ALA A 613 26.63 -8.02 3.50
CA ALA A 613 25.97 -8.57 4.69
C ALA A 613 24.58 -9.15 4.40
N SER A 614 23.91 -8.71 3.32
CA SER A 614 22.64 -9.29 2.89
C SER A 614 22.80 -10.75 2.44
N SER A 615 23.82 -11.04 1.63
CA SER A 615 23.98 -12.27 0.87
C SER A 615 24.88 -13.31 1.53
N VAL A 616 25.75 -12.93 2.49
CA VAL A 616 26.56 -13.88 3.28
C VAL A 616 25.72 -14.94 4.01
N ALA A 617 24.48 -14.57 4.36
CA ALA A 617 23.54 -15.49 5.00
C ALA A 617 23.15 -16.66 4.08
N ALA A 618 23.28 -16.54 2.76
CA ALA A 618 22.92 -17.58 1.79
C ALA A 618 23.74 -18.86 1.96
N MET A 619 25.05 -18.73 2.22
CA MET A 619 25.93 -19.89 2.47
C MET A 619 25.95 -20.30 3.94
N ALA A 620 25.47 -19.45 4.86
CA ALA A 620 25.33 -19.76 6.28
C ALA A 620 24.09 -20.63 6.59
N ARG A 621 23.10 -20.67 5.68
CA ARG A 621 21.82 -21.38 5.86
C ARG A 621 21.97 -22.82 6.37
N PRO A 622 22.82 -23.69 5.80
CA PRO A 622 22.90 -25.08 6.25
C PRO A 622 23.32 -25.21 7.73
N GLY A 623 24.21 -24.32 8.17
CA GLY A 623 24.65 -24.26 9.57
C GLY A 623 23.53 -23.77 10.50
N VAL A 624 22.83 -22.71 10.11
CA VAL A 624 21.67 -22.17 10.85
C VAL A 624 20.55 -23.21 10.98
N GLN A 625 20.25 -23.95 9.91
CA GLN A 625 19.25 -25.02 9.92
C GLN A 625 19.63 -26.15 10.87
N LYS A 626 20.90 -26.57 10.84
CA LYS A 626 21.39 -27.66 11.67
C LYS A 626 21.40 -27.29 13.16
N GLU A 627 21.83 -26.08 13.50
CA GLU A 627 21.96 -25.64 14.90
C GLU A 627 20.61 -25.34 15.55
N PHE A 628 19.68 -24.71 14.82
CA PHE A 628 18.37 -24.36 15.38
C PHE A 628 17.25 -25.35 15.06
N GLY A 629 17.53 -26.41 14.29
CA GLY A 629 16.53 -27.43 13.94
C GLY A 629 15.37 -26.91 13.09
N VAL A 630 15.63 -25.91 12.24
CA VAL A 630 14.59 -25.19 11.47
C VAL A 630 14.55 -25.59 10.00
N SER A 631 13.38 -25.45 9.37
CA SER A 631 13.18 -25.77 7.95
C SER A 631 13.92 -24.80 7.02
N SER A 632 14.21 -25.23 5.79
CA SER A 632 14.88 -24.41 4.77
C SER A 632 14.20 -23.06 4.51
N PRO A 633 12.86 -22.97 4.41
CA PRO A 633 12.17 -21.68 4.27
C PRO A 633 12.44 -20.72 5.44
N VAL A 634 12.52 -21.21 6.67
CA VAL A 634 12.78 -20.37 7.87
C VAL A 634 14.21 -19.84 7.85
N ALA A 635 15.19 -20.62 7.42
CA ALA A 635 16.56 -20.14 7.26
C ALA A 635 16.70 -19.11 6.11
N ILE A 636 15.95 -19.29 5.01
CA ILE A 636 15.87 -18.32 3.90
C ILE A 636 15.26 -16.99 4.36
N LEU A 637 14.30 -17.04 5.29
CA LEU A 637 13.65 -15.86 5.84
C LEU A 637 14.66 -14.83 6.39
N GLY A 638 15.77 -15.28 6.97
CA GLY A 638 16.83 -14.38 7.44
C GLY A 638 17.49 -13.56 6.32
N ILE A 639 17.49 -14.04 5.08
CA ILE A 639 17.95 -13.28 3.91
C ILE A 639 16.90 -12.24 3.53
N SER A 640 15.65 -12.69 3.38
CA SER A 640 14.52 -11.84 3.02
C SER A 640 14.34 -10.67 3.99
N LEU A 641 14.42 -10.92 5.29
CA LEU A 641 14.26 -9.90 6.33
C LEU A 641 15.34 -8.82 6.31
N PHE A 642 16.58 -9.20 5.99
CA PHE A 642 17.64 -8.21 5.85
C PHE A 642 17.41 -7.31 4.64
N VAL A 643 17.01 -7.89 3.50
CA VAL A 643 16.69 -7.13 2.29
C VAL A 643 15.46 -6.25 2.50
N GLU A 644 14.46 -6.74 3.23
CA GLU A 644 13.28 -5.97 3.64
C GLU A 644 13.69 -4.79 4.53
N GLY A 645 14.52 -5.01 5.55
CA GLY A 645 15.10 -3.94 6.36
C GLY A 645 15.85 -2.91 5.50
N LEU A 646 16.68 -3.37 4.56
CA LEU A 646 17.38 -2.50 3.61
C LEU A 646 16.43 -1.70 2.69
N GLY A 647 15.28 -2.25 2.34
CA GLY A 647 14.27 -1.59 1.51
C GLY A 647 13.45 -0.56 2.28
N ILE A 648 13.16 -0.82 3.56
CA ILE A 648 12.36 0.07 4.42
C ILE A 648 13.21 1.20 5.02
N GLY A 649 14.46 0.92 5.40
CA GLY A 649 15.35 1.89 6.04
C GLY A 649 15.51 3.25 5.32
N PRO A 650 15.56 3.33 3.97
CA PRO A 650 15.63 4.58 3.23
C PRO A 650 14.47 5.54 3.48
N LEU A 651 13.27 5.01 3.79
CA LEU A 651 12.08 5.81 4.08
C LEU A 651 12.26 6.71 5.31
N LEU A 652 13.11 6.27 6.26
CA LEU A 652 13.43 7.03 7.46
C LEU A 652 14.79 7.73 7.35
N LEU A 653 15.83 6.99 6.95
CA LEU A 653 17.21 7.46 7.00
C LEU A 653 17.54 8.51 5.93
N GLY A 654 16.86 8.46 4.78
CA GLY A 654 16.98 9.46 3.71
C GLY A 654 16.59 10.86 4.18
N PRO A 655 15.31 11.07 4.57
CA PRO A 655 14.86 12.36 5.10
C PRO A 655 15.65 12.83 6.32
N LEU A 656 15.96 11.94 7.26
CA LEU A 656 16.75 12.30 8.45
C LEU A 656 18.13 12.86 8.11
N SER A 657 18.76 12.42 7.01
CA SER A 657 20.08 12.91 6.58
C SER A 657 20.07 14.36 6.11
N GLU A 658 18.95 14.83 5.56
CA GLU A 658 18.77 16.23 5.15
C GLU A 658 18.51 17.14 6.36
N PHE A 659 18.02 16.59 7.48
CA PHE A 659 17.76 17.37 8.69
C PHE A 659 18.94 17.42 9.66
N PHE A 660 19.56 16.28 9.96
CA PHE A 660 20.61 16.17 10.98
C PHE A 660 22.04 16.26 10.40
N GLY A 661 22.14 16.33 9.07
CA GLY A 661 23.41 16.26 8.35
C GLY A 661 23.79 14.81 8.04
N ARG A 662 24.51 14.63 6.95
CA ARG A 662 24.81 13.31 6.38
C ARG A 662 25.80 12.54 7.26
N ARG A 663 26.75 13.24 7.89
CA ARG A 663 27.78 12.61 8.72
C ARG A 663 27.18 11.91 9.94
N HIS A 664 26.25 12.56 10.65
CA HIS A 664 25.65 11.99 11.85
C HIS A 664 24.84 10.74 11.52
N ILE A 665 24.08 10.77 10.41
CA ILE A 665 23.31 9.61 9.97
C ILE A 665 24.23 8.44 9.61
N TYR A 666 25.32 8.65 8.86
CA TYR A 666 26.26 7.55 8.60
C TYR A 666 26.81 6.93 9.88
N TRP A 667 27.26 7.77 10.81
CA TRP A 667 27.89 7.27 12.03
C TRP A 667 26.90 6.50 12.91
N VAL A 668 25.71 7.07 13.16
CA VAL A 668 24.68 6.42 13.99
C VAL A 668 24.18 5.14 13.33
N SER A 669 23.84 5.19 12.04
CA SER A 669 23.33 4.06 11.29
C SER A 669 24.33 2.90 11.28
N PHE A 670 25.61 3.20 11.02
CA PHE A 670 26.65 2.18 10.93
C PHE A 670 27.12 1.68 12.31
N LEU A 671 27.06 2.51 13.34
CA LEU A 671 27.25 2.07 14.72
C LEU A 671 26.19 1.04 15.13
N PHE A 672 24.92 1.32 14.84
CA PHE A 672 23.84 0.35 15.03
C PHE A 672 24.05 -0.89 14.18
N PHE A 673 24.49 -0.75 12.93
CA PHE A 673 24.81 -1.88 12.07
C PHE A 673 25.86 -2.82 12.71
N VAL A 674 26.93 -2.28 13.29
CA VAL A 674 27.95 -3.06 14.02
C VAL A 674 27.33 -3.73 15.25
N LEU A 675 26.67 -2.95 16.12
CA LEU A 675 26.13 -3.45 17.39
C LEU A 675 25.06 -4.54 17.18
N LEU A 676 24.18 -4.35 16.20
CA LEU A 676 23.08 -5.27 15.92
C LEU A 676 23.54 -6.55 15.22
N ASN A 677 24.73 -6.58 14.63
CA ASN A 677 25.31 -7.81 14.08
C ASN A 677 25.82 -8.76 15.19
N PHE A 678 26.15 -8.26 16.39
CA PHE A 678 26.55 -9.14 17.51
C PHE A 678 25.45 -10.15 17.89
N PRO A 679 24.19 -9.72 18.13
CA PRO A 679 23.09 -10.66 18.38
C PRO A 679 22.79 -11.62 17.21
N VAL A 680 23.15 -11.29 15.97
CA VAL A 680 23.06 -12.23 14.83
C VAL A 680 24.12 -13.32 14.95
N ALA A 681 25.36 -12.93 15.25
CA ALA A 681 26.48 -13.85 15.35
C ALA A 681 26.41 -14.74 16.61
N PHE A 682 25.83 -14.23 17.69
CA PHE A 682 25.66 -14.89 18.99
C PHE A 682 24.21 -15.30 19.27
N ALA A 683 23.38 -15.42 18.23
CA ALA A 683 21.96 -15.74 18.40
C ALA A 683 21.75 -17.06 19.17
N PRO A 684 21.01 -17.08 20.30
CA PRO A 684 20.73 -18.30 21.06
C PRO A 684 19.58 -19.11 20.44
N ASN A 685 18.77 -18.49 19.58
CA ASN A 685 17.66 -19.11 18.88
C ASN A 685 17.42 -18.42 17.53
N ILE A 686 16.62 -19.07 16.68
CA ILE A 686 16.31 -18.58 15.33
C ILE A 686 15.59 -17.21 15.34
N VAL A 687 14.83 -16.91 16.38
CA VAL A 687 14.06 -15.66 16.48
C VAL A 687 14.97 -14.46 16.60
N VAL A 688 15.92 -14.53 17.54
CA VAL A 688 16.93 -13.48 17.72
C VAL A 688 17.71 -13.31 16.42
N TYR A 689 18.08 -14.41 15.76
CA TYR A 689 18.71 -14.34 14.44
C TYR A 689 17.84 -13.57 13.43
N LEU A 690 16.55 -13.92 13.27
CA LEU A 690 15.66 -13.29 12.29
C LEU A 690 15.37 -11.80 12.59
N VAL A 691 15.07 -11.45 13.84
CA VAL A 691 14.78 -10.06 14.25
C VAL A 691 16.01 -9.18 14.03
N PHE A 692 17.18 -9.62 14.46
CA PHE A 692 18.39 -8.83 14.28
C PHE A 692 18.87 -8.82 12.83
N ARG A 693 18.52 -9.81 12.00
CA ARG A 693 18.71 -9.73 10.54
C ARG A 693 17.88 -8.61 9.91
N PHE A 694 16.63 -8.42 10.34
CA PHE A 694 15.85 -7.25 9.92
C PHE A 694 16.47 -5.94 10.40
N LEU A 695 16.78 -5.83 11.70
CA LEU A 695 17.31 -4.60 12.29
C LEU A 695 18.68 -4.20 11.74
N THR A 696 19.56 -5.18 11.48
CA THR A 696 20.84 -4.94 10.81
C THR A 696 20.62 -4.43 9.38
N GLY A 697 19.72 -5.05 8.60
CA GLY A 697 19.35 -4.55 7.28
C GLY A 697 18.83 -3.12 7.31
N PHE A 698 17.92 -2.82 8.24
CA PHE A 698 17.36 -1.48 8.44
C PHE A 698 18.44 -0.44 8.79
N SER A 699 19.33 -0.77 9.73
CA SER A 699 20.44 0.10 10.13
C SER A 699 21.53 0.25 9.05
N GLY A 700 21.63 -0.66 8.08
CA GLY A 700 22.58 -0.53 6.98
C GLY A 700 22.09 0.39 5.85
N ALA A 701 20.80 0.68 5.78
CA ALA A 701 20.17 1.26 4.59
C ALA A 701 20.53 2.73 4.31
N ALA A 702 21.13 3.45 5.27
CA ALA A 702 21.61 4.82 5.05
C ALA A 702 22.61 4.90 3.88
N PHE A 703 23.41 3.86 3.66
CA PHE A 703 24.43 3.87 2.61
C PHE A 703 23.85 3.72 1.21
N LEU A 704 22.66 3.13 1.05
CA LEU A 704 21.98 3.04 -0.25
C LEU A 704 21.23 4.34 -0.61
N SER A 705 20.79 5.08 0.41
CA SER A 705 19.90 6.24 0.25
C SER A 705 20.61 7.60 0.37
N VAL A 706 21.59 7.71 1.26
CA VAL A 706 22.25 8.98 1.60
C VAL A 706 23.55 9.20 0.80
N ALA A 707 24.22 8.11 0.39
CA ALA A 707 25.55 8.19 -0.24
C ALA A 707 25.53 8.81 -1.62
N GLY A 708 24.50 8.55 -2.44
CA GLY A 708 24.30 9.26 -3.70
C GLY A 708 24.21 10.78 -3.50
N GLY A 709 23.41 11.23 -2.53
CA GLY A 709 23.34 12.65 -2.19
C GLY A 709 24.66 13.22 -1.66
N SER A 710 25.43 12.43 -0.91
CA SER A 710 26.76 12.86 -0.43
C SER A 710 27.76 13.05 -1.55
N VAL A 711 27.71 12.19 -2.58
CA VAL A 711 28.52 12.33 -3.79
C VAL A 711 28.10 13.57 -4.57
N ALA A 712 26.80 13.85 -4.68
CA ALA A 712 26.28 15.06 -5.32
C ALA A 712 26.68 16.35 -4.59
N ASP A 713 26.81 16.32 -3.27
CA ASP A 713 27.24 17.48 -2.49
C ASP A 713 28.75 17.77 -2.62
N LEU A 714 29.57 16.78 -3.00
CA LEU A 714 31.04 16.91 -3.11
C LEU A 714 31.54 17.39 -4.48
N PHE A 715 30.76 17.15 -5.54
CA PHE A 715 31.15 17.42 -6.93
C PHE A 715 30.16 18.38 -7.59
N ALA A 716 30.66 19.18 -8.54
CA ALA A 716 29.80 20.00 -9.39
C ALA A 716 29.06 19.10 -10.41
N ASN A 717 27.92 19.58 -10.92
CA ASN A 717 27.02 18.80 -11.79
C ASN A 717 27.70 18.26 -13.05
N ASP A 718 28.73 18.93 -13.55
CA ASP A 718 29.54 18.53 -14.71
C ASP A 718 30.52 17.38 -14.39
N LYS A 719 30.95 17.24 -13.13
CA LYS A 719 31.97 16.26 -12.70
C LYS A 719 31.45 15.16 -11.78
N VAL A 720 30.17 15.21 -11.41
CA VAL A 720 29.55 14.23 -10.48
C VAL A 720 29.34 12.85 -11.11
N ALA A 721 29.29 12.75 -12.44
CA ALA A 721 28.95 11.52 -13.14
C ALA A 721 29.90 10.35 -12.83
N SER A 722 31.22 10.55 -12.90
CA SER A 722 32.20 9.48 -12.66
C SER A 722 32.24 9.01 -11.19
N PRO A 723 32.28 9.91 -10.19
CA PRO A 723 32.17 9.51 -8.79
C PRO A 723 30.83 8.84 -8.46
N MET A 724 29.73 9.30 -9.05
CA MET A 724 28.41 8.70 -8.88
C MET A 724 28.36 7.30 -9.49
N ALA A 725 28.98 7.08 -10.65
CA ALA A 725 29.08 5.77 -11.28
C ALA A 725 29.86 4.77 -10.41
N LEU A 726 31.01 5.18 -9.86
CA LEU A 726 31.78 4.34 -8.92
C LEU A 726 30.94 3.95 -7.70
N TYR A 727 30.28 4.93 -7.09
CA TYR A 727 29.37 4.65 -5.99
C TYR A 727 28.24 3.71 -6.43
N THR A 728 27.61 3.93 -7.58
CA THR A 728 26.47 3.13 -8.05
C THR A 728 26.83 1.67 -8.30
N ILE A 729 28.05 1.38 -8.73
CA ILE A 729 28.53 0.01 -8.96
C ILE A 729 28.75 -0.72 -7.61
N SER A 730 29.16 -0.01 -6.57
CA SER A 730 29.57 -0.61 -5.31
C SER A 730 28.54 -1.52 -4.61
N PRO A 731 27.23 -1.18 -4.49
CA PRO A 731 26.26 -2.00 -3.80
C PRO A 731 25.97 -3.30 -4.57
N PHE A 732 26.21 -3.35 -5.89
CA PHE A 732 26.06 -4.56 -6.72
C PHE A 732 27.20 -5.55 -6.53
N ILE A 733 28.39 -5.09 -6.12
CA ILE A 733 29.54 -5.97 -5.85
C ILE A 733 29.28 -6.79 -4.58
N GLY A 734 28.62 -6.23 -3.57
CA GLY A 734 28.39 -6.89 -2.28
C GLY A 734 27.67 -8.26 -2.39
N PRO A 735 26.53 -8.36 -3.10
CA PRO A 735 25.81 -9.61 -3.30
C PRO A 735 26.65 -10.71 -3.97
N VAL A 736 27.64 -10.35 -4.79
CA VAL A 736 28.57 -11.29 -5.45
C VAL A 736 29.64 -11.76 -4.48
N LEU A 737 30.24 -10.84 -3.71
CA LEU A 737 31.30 -11.17 -2.75
C LEU A 737 30.79 -11.98 -1.56
N GLY A 738 29.57 -11.71 -1.09
CA GLY A 738 29.04 -12.33 0.12
C GLY A 738 29.05 -13.86 0.10
N PRO A 739 28.43 -14.53 -0.90
CA PRO A 739 28.47 -15.98 -1.02
C PRO A 739 29.89 -16.52 -1.20
N ALA A 740 30.78 -15.79 -1.87
CA ALA A 740 32.14 -16.27 -2.16
C ALA A 740 32.96 -16.48 -0.87
N PHE A 741 33.07 -15.48 0.01
CA PHE A 741 33.83 -15.68 1.25
C PHE A 741 33.03 -16.38 2.35
N SER A 742 31.71 -16.20 2.43
CA SER A 742 30.91 -16.98 3.40
C SER A 742 30.93 -18.47 3.08
N GLY A 743 30.95 -18.83 1.79
CA GLY A 743 31.17 -20.20 1.33
C GLY A 743 32.52 -20.76 1.79
N PHE A 744 33.60 -19.99 1.61
CA PHE A 744 34.93 -20.37 2.07
C PHE A 744 34.99 -20.54 3.61
N ILE A 745 34.45 -19.59 4.37
CA ILE A 745 34.43 -19.65 5.84
C ILE A 745 33.62 -20.86 6.32
N ASN A 746 32.46 -21.13 5.73
CA ASN A 746 31.57 -22.20 6.19
C ASN A 746 32.05 -23.61 5.79
N GLN A 747 32.98 -23.73 4.85
CA GLN A 747 33.65 -25.00 4.54
C GLN A 747 34.71 -25.36 5.59
N HIS A 748 35.37 -24.36 6.17
CA HIS A 748 36.49 -24.56 7.10
C HIS A 748 36.12 -24.27 8.56
N THR A 749 34.96 -23.67 8.83
CA THR A 749 34.54 -23.21 10.16
C THR A 749 33.01 -23.19 10.27
N SER A 750 32.46 -22.78 11.42
CA SER A 750 31.02 -22.66 11.65
C SER A 750 30.40 -21.42 10.98
N TRP A 751 29.09 -21.47 10.72
CA TRP A 751 28.32 -20.34 10.18
C TRP A 751 28.42 -19.04 10.99
N ARG A 752 28.64 -19.12 12.31
CA ARG A 752 28.81 -17.94 13.18
C ARG A 752 30.05 -17.11 12.81
N TRP A 753 31.12 -17.76 12.34
CA TRP A 753 32.34 -17.09 11.91
C TRP A 753 32.14 -16.22 10.67
N THR A 754 31.16 -16.55 9.82
CA THR A 754 30.75 -15.65 8.73
C THR A 754 30.31 -14.29 9.28
N PHE A 755 29.54 -14.27 10.37
CA PHE A 755 29.07 -13.04 11.00
C PHE A 755 30.13 -12.35 11.86
N TYR A 756 31.05 -13.09 12.50
CA TYR A 756 32.21 -12.47 13.18
C TYR A 756 33.09 -11.69 12.20
N THR A 757 33.38 -12.27 11.04
CA THR A 757 34.15 -11.58 9.99
C THR A 757 33.41 -10.34 9.49
N MET A 758 32.08 -10.39 9.37
CA MET A 758 31.27 -9.22 9.03
C MET A 758 31.33 -8.13 10.11
N ILE A 759 31.31 -8.48 11.40
CA ILE A 759 31.45 -7.52 12.50
C ILE A 759 32.82 -6.83 12.44
N ILE A 760 33.89 -7.59 12.20
CA ILE A 760 35.25 -7.04 12.06
C ILE A 760 35.28 -6.05 10.89
N TRP A 761 34.79 -6.46 9.73
CA TRP A 761 34.78 -5.62 8.54
C TRP A 761 33.93 -4.35 8.74
N ALA A 762 32.74 -4.48 9.33
CA ALA A 762 31.89 -3.35 9.67
C ALA A 762 32.53 -2.43 10.72
N THR A 763 33.29 -2.97 11.69
CA THR A 763 33.98 -2.13 12.69
C THR A 763 35.10 -1.31 12.04
N VAL A 764 35.87 -1.90 11.12
CA VAL A 764 36.90 -1.18 10.36
C VAL A 764 36.27 -0.05 9.54
N GLN A 765 35.16 -0.35 8.85
CA GLN A 765 34.45 0.65 8.07
C GLN A 765 33.86 1.78 8.94
N LEU A 766 33.38 1.47 10.16
CA LEU A 766 32.92 2.49 11.10
C LEU A 766 34.02 3.49 11.47
N VAL A 767 35.24 2.99 11.69
CA VAL A 767 36.41 3.81 12.00
C VAL A 767 36.80 4.67 10.79
N GLU A 768 36.83 4.09 9.58
CA GLU A 768 37.10 4.83 8.34
C GLU A 768 36.07 5.95 8.11
N LEU A 769 34.78 5.67 8.30
CA LEU A 769 33.72 6.65 8.20
C LEU A 769 33.90 7.80 9.19
N TYR A 770 34.24 7.49 10.44
CA TYR A 770 34.43 8.50 11.48
C TYR A 770 35.62 9.43 11.20
N LEU A 771 36.74 8.86 10.71
CA LEU A 771 37.98 9.60 10.46
C LEU A 771 37.94 10.40 9.15
N PHE A 772 37.38 9.83 8.08
CA PHE A 772 37.55 10.35 6.73
C PHE A 772 36.34 11.09 6.15
N VAL A 773 35.12 10.83 6.64
CA VAL A 773 33.89 11.44 6.10
C VAL A 773 33.45 12.66 6.93
N PRO A 774 33.73 13.89 6.46
CA PRO A 774 33.23 15.10 7.11
C PRO A 774 31.74 15.32 6.77
N GLU A 775 31.14 16.32 7.42
CA GLU A 775 29.80 16.78 7.01
C GLU A 775 29.88 17.38 5.60
N THR A 776 28.99 16.92 4.71
CA THR A 776 28.93 17.33 3.31
C THR A 776 27.69 18.14 2.98
N TYR A 777 26.67 18.15 3.85
CA TYR A 777 25.42 18.85 3.56
C TYR A 777 25.52 20.36 3.79
N GLU A 778 25.43 21.12 2.69
CA GLU A 778 25.65 22.57 2.64
C GLU A 778 24.76 23.38 3.62
N PRO A 779 23.44 23.11 3.71
CA PRO A 779 22.57 23.86 4.63
C PRO A 779 22.94 23.72 6.12
N VAL A 780 23.37 22.53 6.55
CA VAL A 780 23.79 22.28 7.94
C VAL A 780 25.12 22.99 8.24
N LEU A 781 26.04 23.04 7.28
CA LEU A 781 27.28 23.80 7.42
C LEU A 781 27.02 25.30 7.58
N ARG A 782 26.11 25.87 6.78
CA ARG A 782 25.70 27.28 6.88
C ARG A 782 25.08 27.60 8.25
N VAL A 783 24.22 26.73 8.77
CA VAL A 783 23.64 26.89 10.12
C VAL A 783 24.71 26.84 11.21
N LYS A 784 25.69 25.94 11.08
CA LYS A 784 26.79 25.82 12.04
C LYS A 784 27.71 27.04 12.02
N LYS A 785 27.94 27.64 10.85
CA LYS A 785 28.69 28.89 10.70
C LYS A 785 27.92 30.09 11.25
N ALA A 786 26.61 30.17 11.02
CA ALA A 786 25.76 31.24 11.54
C ALA A 786 25.56 31.21 13.07
N ARG A 787 25.84 30.08 13.73
CA ARG A 787 25.82 29.96 15.20
C ARG A 787 27.13 30.37 15.87
N LYS A 788 28.23 30.44 15.11
CA LYS A 788 29.51 30.98 15.56
C LYS A 788 29.52 32.48 15.30
#